data_AF-A0A7Y0JDD7-F1
#
_entry.id   AF-A0A7Y0JDD7-F1
#
_cell.length_a   1.000
_cell.length_b   1.000
_cell.length_c   1.000
_cell.angle_alpha   90.00
_cell.angle_beta   90.00
_cell.angle_gamma   90.00
#
_symmetry.space_group_name_H-M   'P 1'
#
loop_
_entity.id
_entity.type
_entity.pdbx_description
1 polymer ?
#
loop_
_entity_poly.entity_id
_entity_poly.type
_entity_poly.pdbx_seq_one_letter_code
_entity_poly.pdbx_strand_id
1 'polypeptide(L)'
;MHGTRTSQAARRLPAVGAAVALAAGMLVTLTAPAAHAAAGAALPFTSVEAETATTNGTRIGPDYTQGTLASEASGRQAVRLSAGQRVEFTAPRAANAVNLSYNVPDGQSGTLNVYVNGVKLDKTLAVTSKYSYVDTGWIAGAKTHHFYDNARLLLGRNVQAGDKIAVEAANVQVTVDVADFEQVAAAAAQPAGSVSVTSKGADPSGQGDSTQAFRDAINAAQGGVVWIPPGDYRLTSALGGVQNVTLQGAGSWYSVVHSSSFINQGSSAGNVHLKDFAVIGEVTERNDSSPDNFVNGSLGPNSSVSGMWIQHLKCGLWLTGTNDNLVVENNRILDTTADGLNLNGNAKGVKVRGNFLRNQGDDSLAMWSLNAPDSNSSFENNTISQPNLANGIAIYGGTDITVRNNLISDTNALGSGIAISNQKFMDPFNPLAGTITVAGNTLVRTGAINPNWGHPMGALRVDSYDSAINATVNITDTTITDSPYSAFEFVSGGGTGNPVRNVTVNGATVKNTGTVVVQAETQGAATFRNVTATGVGVAGIYNCPYPANSGSFALTDGGGNSGWNTTWSDCSSWPQPGQGNPDPDPNRNLAKGRPATATGSQDVYTPGKAVDGDANSYWESANNAFPQSLTVDLGSSQSVRRLVLKLPPSSAWGARTQTVAVLGSGDGSTYTTVAGAQGYRFDPATGNTVTVNLPSGTNLRYLRLTVTGNTGWPAAQFSEVEAYATP
;
A
#
# COMPACT_ATOMS: atom_id res chain seq x y z
N MET A 1 -75.09 7.51 44.80
CA MET A 1 -76.05 7.73 43.70
C MET A 1 -75.57 6.88 42.53
N HIS A 2 -76.11 5.67 42.36
CA HIS A 2 -77.05 5.29 41.29
C HIS A 2 -76.47 5.55 39.87
N GLY A 3 -76.32 4.58 38.97
CA GLY A 3 -76.82 3.21 38.97
C GLY A 3 -76.26 2.39 37.80
N THR A 4 -76.43 1.08 37.96
CA THR A 4 -76.15 -0.04 37.08
C THR A 4 -77.11 -0.14 35.89
N ARG A 5 -76.72 -0.94 34.87
CA ARG A 5 -77.49 -1.95 34.08
C ARG A 5 -76.88 -2.04 32.66
N THR A 6 -76.73 -3.17 31.96
CA THR A 6 -77.17 -4.56 32.14
C THR A 6 -76.43 -5.44 31.13
N SER A 7 -76.20 -6.69 31.51
CA SER A 7 -75.78 -7.81 30.67
C SER A 7 -76.90 -8.30 29.74
N GLN A 8 -76.55 -8.86 28.58
CA GLN A 8 -77.11 -10.13 28.09
C GLN A 8 -76.34 -10.66 26.88
N ALA A 9 -75.96 -11.94 26.97
CA ALA A 9 -75.38 -12.72 25.89
C ALA A 9 -76.48 -13.55 25.21
N ALA A 10 -76.45 -13.64 23.88
CA ALA A 10 -77.10 -14.71 23.14
C ALA A 10 -76.34 -15.00 21.85
N ARG A 11 -75.82 -16.23 21.75
CA ARG A 11 -75.21 -16.85 20.57
C ARG A 11 -76.24 -17.05 19.45
N ARG A 12 -75.81 -16.91 18.18
CA ARG A 12 -75.91 -17.94 17.12
C ARG A 12 -75.24 -17.46 15.81
N LEU A 13 -74.23 -18.23 15.36
CA LEU A 13 -73.63 -18.31 14.02
C LEU A 13 -74.63 -18.89 12.98
N PRO A 14 -74.31 -19.06 11.67
CA PRO A 14 -73.25 -18.49 10.79
C PRO A 14 -73.78 -18.03 9.39
N ALA A 15 -72.94 -17.35 8.58
CA ALA A 15 -72.68 -17.71 7.16
C ALA A 15 -71.70 -16.72 6.50
N VAL A 16 -70.51 -17.27 6.16
CA VAL A 16 -69.67 -17.08 4.95
C VAL A 16 -70.17 -16.04 3.93
N GLY A 17 -69.38 -15.15 3.33
CA GLY A 17 -67.94 -14.94 3.30
C GLY A 17 -67.61 -13.94 2.17
N ALA A 18 -66.59 -13.11 2.34
CA ALA A 18 -65.91 -12.42 1.26
C ALA A 18 -64.48 -12.08 1.72
N ALA A 19 -63.51 -12.77 1.15
CA ALA A 19 -62.10 -12.54 1.38
C ALA A 19 -61.65 -11.31 0.57
N VAL A 20 -61.16 -10.28 1.25
CA VAL A 20 -60.40 -9.18 0.64
C VAL A 20 -58.94 -9.41 1.00
N ALA A 21 -58.13 -9.69 -0.02
CA ALA A 21 -56.68 -9.82 0.11
C ALA A 21 -56.05 -8.45 0.38
N LEU A 22 -55.49 -8.25 1.58
CA LEU A 22 -54.53 -7.17 1.83
C LEU A 22 -53.15 -7.65 1.43
N ALA A 23 -52.60 -7.06 0.38
CA ALA A 23 -51.19 -7.17 0.04
C ALA A 23 -50.37 -6.42 1.10
N ALA A 24 -49.68 -7.16 1.97
CA ALA A 24 -48.66 -6.62 2.85
C ALA A 24 -47.40 -6.33 2.02
N GLY A 25 -47.14 -5.05 1.75
CA GLY A 25 -45.86 -4.61 1.18
C GLY A 25 -44.72 -4.90 2.15
N MET A 26 -43.77 -5.73 1.72
CA MET A 26 -42.49 -5.91 2.41
C MET A 26 -41.73 -4.59 2.39
N LEU A 27 -41.59 -3.92 3.55
CA LEU A 27 -40.59 -2.89 3.74
C LEU A 27 -39.21 -3.58 3.68
N VAL A 28 -38.49 -3.40 2.58
CA VAL A 28 -37.05 -3.68 2.51
C VAL A 28 -36.37 -2.59 3.32
N THR A 29 -36.01 -2.89 4.57
CA THR A 29 -35.07 -2.06 5.32
C THR A 29 -33.71 -2.18 4.64
N LEU A 30 -33.36 -1.21 3.80
CA LEU A 30 -31.99 -0.98 3.37
C LEU A 30 -31.17 -0.60 4.63
N THR A 31 -30.64 -1.62 5.32
CA THR A 31 -29.59 -1.39 6.30
C THR A 31 -28.42 -0.74 5.56
N ALA A 32 -28.10 0.50 5.89
CA ALA A 32 -26.84 1.09 5.46
C ALA A 32 -25.71 0.11 5.80
N PRO A 33 -24.74 -0.12 4.89
CA PRO A 33 -23.60 -0.98 5.23
C PRO A 33 -22.98 -0.45 6.52
N ALA A 34 -22.76 -1.36 7.47
CA ALA A 34 -22.06 -1.01 8.70
C ALA A 34 -20.76 -0.30 8.32
N ALA A 35 -20.52 0.89 8.88
CA ALA A 35 -19.25 1.58 8.74
C ALA A 35 -18.17 0.61 9.23
N HIS A 36 -17.35 0.10 8.31
CA HIS A 36 -16.26 -0.79 8.67
C HIS A 36 -15.32 -0.02 9.60
N ALA A 37 -14.90 -0.64 10.70
CA ALA A 37 -13.84 -0.07 11.53
C ALA A 37 -12.61 0.16 10.64
N ALA A 38 -11.92 1.29 10.81
CA ALA A 38 -10.70 1.58 10.06
C ALA A 38 -9.69 0.45 10.28
N ALA A 39 -9.23 -0.19 9.20
CA ALA A 39 -8.18 -1.20 9.25
C ALA A 39 -6.84 -0.56 9.63
N GLY A 40 -5.92 -1.39 10.14
CA GLY A 40 -4.59 -0.98 10.56
C GLY A 40 -4.46 -0.77 12.07
N ALA A 41 -3.26 -0.35 12.46
CA ALA A 41 -2.90 -0.03 13.82
C ALA A 41 -3.45 1.35 14.24
N ALA A 42 -3.91 1.44 15.48
CA ALA A 42 -4.18 2.72 16.13
C ALA A 42 -2.86 3.32 16.63
N LEU A 43 -2.32 4.27 15.86
CA LEU A 43 -0.97 4.80 16.08
C LEU A 43 -1.00 6.21 16.72
N PRO A 44 -0.02 6.53 17.59
CA PRO A 44 0.06 7.85 18.23
C PRO A 44 0.64 8.93 17.30
N PHE A 45 0.85 8.61 16.02
CA PHE A 45 1.34 9.50 14.99
C PHE A 45 0.40 9.54 13.77
N THR A 46 0.63 10.49 12.87
CA THR A 46 -0.03 10.55 11.56
C THR A 46 0.99 10.84 10.48
N SER A 47 0.98 10.02 9.43
CA SER A 47 1.85 10.16 8.25
C SER A 47 1.29 11.19 7.27
N VAL A 48 2.17 11.95 6.64
CA VAL A 48 1.85 12.89 5.55
C VAL A 48 2.85 12.67 4.42
N GLU A 49 2.33 12.28 3.26
CA GLU A 49 3.14 12.02 2.06
C GLU A 49 3.74 13.33 1.52
N ALA A 50 5.04 13.33 1.20
CA ALA A 50 5.77 14.53 0.81
C ALA A 50 5.26 15.14 -0.50
N GLU A 51 4.80 14.32 -1.45
CA GLU A 51 4.25 14.78 -2.72
C GLU A 51 2.97 15.60 -2.55
N THR A 52 2.25 15.41 -1.44
CA THR A 52 1.04 16.19 -1.11
C THR A 52 1.37 17.53 -0.45
N ALA A 53 2.59 17.70 0.04
CA ALA A 53 3.04 18.91 0.73
C ALA A 53 3.52 20.00 -0.25
N THR A 54 3.71 21.22 0.28
CA THR A 54 4.24 22.33 -0.52
C THR A 54 5.74 22.15 -0.68
N THR A 55 6.27 22.26 -1.90
CA THR A 55 7.70 22.07 -2.15
C THR A 55 8.20 22.92 -3.31
N ASN A 56 9.48 23.28 -3.26
CA ASN A 56 10.26 23.81 -4.38
C ASN A 56 11.26 22.78 -4.95
N GLY A 57 11.16 21.51 -4.51
CA GLY A 57 11.85 20.36 -5.04
C GLY A 57 11.15 19.74 -6.27
N THR A 58 11.54 18.53 -6.63
CA THR A 58 10.98 17.80 -7.78
C THR A 58 10.25 16.55 -7.33
N ARG A 59 8.96 16.44 -7.64
CA ARG A 59 8.20 15.20 -7.41
C ARG A 59 8.68 14.09 -8.35
N ILE A 60 8.73 12.86 -7.86
CA ILE A 60 8.98 11.64 -8.64
C ILE A 60 7.78 10.69 -8.53
N GLY A 61 7.65 9.75 -9.47
CA GLY A 61 6.56 8.78 -9.52
C GLY A 61 5.21 9.36 -9.99
N PRO A 62 4.12 8.57 -9.93
CA PRO A 62 4.09 7.19 -9.46
C PRO A 62 4.76 6.20 -10.43
N ASP A 63 5.51 5.23 -9.91
CA ASP A 63 6.10 4.13 -10.69
C ASP A 63 6.06 2.83 -9.87
N TYR A 64 5.73 1.70 -10.51
CA TYR A 64 5.72 0.36 -9.89
C TYR A 64 6.85 -0.53 -10.42
N THR A 65 7.70 0.01 -11.30
CA THR A 65 8.80 -0.73 -11.91
C THR A 65 9.77 -1.19 -10.84
N GLN A 66 9.95 -2.51 -10.71
CA GLN A 66 10.83 -3.12 -9.72
C GLN A 66 12.26 -2.54 -9.78
N GLY A 67 12.74 -2.10 -8.62
CA GLY A 67 14.10 -1.57 -8.43
C GLY A 67 14.23 -0.08 -8.78
N THR A 68 13.12 0.65 -8.92
CA THR A 68 13.15 2.10 -9.06
C THR A 68 12.99 2.78 -7.70
N LEU A 69 13.53 3.99 -7.57
CA LEU A 69 13.37 4.77 -6.33
C LEU A 69 11.90 5.13 -6.06
N ALA A 70 11.09 5.32 -7.10
CA ALA A 70 9.67 5.63 -6.94
C ALA A 70 8.86 4.38 -6.55
N SER A 71 9.22 3.17 -6.99
CA SER A 71 8.51 1.96 -6.57
C SER A 71 8.58 1.71 -5.07
N GLU A 72 9.68 2.07 -4.43
CA GLU A 72 9.86 1.87 -2.98
C GLU A 72 9.37 3.04 -2.11
N ALA A 73 8.85 4.12 -2.71
CA ALA A 73 8.27 5.23 -1.96
C ALA A 73 6.83 4.93 -1.53
N SER A 74 6.41 5.35 -0.34
CA SER A 74 4.99 5.35 0.04
C SER A 74 4.17 6.08 -1.01
N GLY A 75 2.99 5.55 -1.38
CA GLY A 75 2.19 6.14 -2.47
C GLY A 75 2.82 6.05 -3.87
N ARG A 76 3.99 5.40 -3.97
CA ARG A 76 4.86 5.31 -5.15
C ARG A 76 5.45 6.64 -5.61
N GLN A 77 5.40 7.66 -4.75
CA GLN A 77 5.79 9.03 -5.06
C GLN A 77 6.65 9.60 -3.94
N ALA A 78 7.51 10.57 -4.28
CA ALA A 78 8.34 11.25 -3.31
C ALA A 78 8.76 12.62 -3.86
N VAL A 79 9.48 13.40 -3.06
CA VAL A 79 10.00 14.73 -3.43
C VAL A 79 11.52 14.75 -3.31
N ARG A 80 12.21 14.88 -4.45
CA ARG A 80 13.66 15.05 -4.51
C ARG A 80 14.08 16.50 -4.28
N LEU A 81 14.97 16.69 -3.32
CA LEU A 81 15.51 17.97 -2.86
C LEU A 81 17.02 18.02 -3.13
N SER A 82 17.45 19.01 -3.91
CA SER A 82 18.85 19.45 -3.96
C SER A 82 19.13 20.42 -2.81
N ALA A 83 20.40 20.70 -2.53
CA ALA A 83 20.78 21.64 -1.48
C ALA A 83 20.03 22.99 -1.61
N GLY A 84 19.42 23.46 -0.51
CA GLY A 84 18.57 24.65 -0.45
C GLY A 84 17.11 24.44 -0.88
N GLN A 85 16.74 23.28 -1.42
CA GLN A 85 15.34 22.92 -1.67
C GLN A 85 14.71 22.28 -0.42
N ARG A 86 13.40 22.43 -0.29
CA ARG A 86 12.64 22.00 0.87
C ARG A 86 11.27 21.44 0.51
N VAL A 87 10.72 20.64 1.42
CA VAL A 87 9.30 20.30 1.49
C VAL A 87 8.75 20.81 2.82
N GLU A 88 7.57 21.44 2.78
CA GLU A 88 6.90 22.06 3.92
C GLU A 88 5.55 21.39 4.15
N PHE A 89 5.51 20.59 5.22
CA PHE A 89 4.33 19.89 5.69
C PHE A 89 3.45 20.80 6.52
N THR A 90 2.14 20.55 6.47
CA THR A 90 1.19 21.07 7.46
C THR A 90 0.98 20.00 8.51
N ALA A 91 1.30 20.28 9.77
CA ALA A 91 1.15 19.32 10.86
C ALA A 91 -0.33 18.85 10.92
N PRO A 92 -0.61 17.54 10.84
CA PRO A 92 -1.97 17.03 10.80
C PRO A 92 -2.61 16.95 12.21
N ARG A 93 -1.79 17.07 13.25
CA ARG A 93 -2.16 16.92 14.67
C ARG A 93 -1.14 17.62 15.55
N ALA A 94 -1.41 17.68 16.86
CA ALA A 94 -0.38 18.03 17.83
C ALA A 94 0.78 17.02 17.76
N ALA A 95 2.01 17.53 17.75
CA ALA A 95 3.22 16.73 17.66
C ALA A 95 4.40 17.44 18.33
N ASN A 96 5.39 16.68 18.79
CA ASN A 96 6.67 17.18 19.27
C ASN A 96 7.86 16.37 18.73
N ALA A 97 7.58 15.44 17.83
CA ALA A 97 8.55 14.59 17.18
C ALA A 97 8.16 14.37 15.72
N VAL A 98 9.18 14.16 14.89
CA VAL A 98 9.03 13.78 13.49
C VAL A 98 9.88 12.53 13.22
N ASN A 99 9.33 11.58 12.47
CA ASN A 99 10.07 10.52 11.81
C ASN A 99 9.93 10.72 10.29
N LEU A 100 11.02 10.62 9.54
CA LEU A 100 11.06 10.90 8.12
C LEU A 100 11.58 9.69 7.37
N SER A 101 10.79 9.16 6.45
CA SER A 101 11.26 8.23 5.42
C SER A 101 11.94 9.04 4.31
N TYR A 102 13.17 8.67 3.98
CA TYR A 102 13.98 9.40 3.01
C TYR A 102 14.96 8.46 2.29
N ASN A 103 15.49 8.93 1.17
CA ASN A 103 16.62 8.34 0.48
C ASN A 103 17.68 9.41 0.25
N VAL A 104 18.96 9.02 0.33
CA VAL A 104 20.09 9.77 -0.21
C VAL A 104 20.88 8.87 -1.17
N PRO A 105 21.64 9.43 -2.13
CA PRO A 105 22.44 8.61 -3.04
C PRO A 105 23.39 7.67 -2.28
N ASP A 106 23.62 6.48 -2.85
CA ASP A 106 24.51 5.48 -2.24
C ASP A 106 25.92 6.04 -1.96
N GLY A 107 26.52 5.59 -0.87
CA GLY A 107 27.78 6.09 -0.30
C GLY A 107 27.73 7.50 0.30
N GLN A 108 26.57 8.17 0.33
CA GLN A 108 26.46 9.55 0.83
C GLN A 108 25.74 9.64 2.18
N SER A 109 26.09 10.68 2.93
CA SER A 109 25.41 11.08 4.15
C SER A 109 25.45 12.61 4.29
N GLY A 110 24.56 13.15 5.11
CA GLY A 110 24.44 14.57 5.32
C GLY A 110 23.35 14.90 6.32
N THR A 111 22.77 16.10 6.18
CA THR A 111 21.73 16.58 7.08
C THR A 111 20.61 17.30 6.34
N LEU A 112 19.41 17.21 6.94
CA LEU A 112 18.29 18.10 6.65
C LEU A 112 18.19 19.16 7.75
N ASN A 113 18.10 20.43 7.35
CA ASN A 113 17.66 21.49 8.24
C ASN A 113 16.18 21.30 8.53
N VAL A 114 15.76 21.50 9.79
CA VAL A 114 14.35 21.42 10.19
C VAL A 114 13.86 22.80 10.61
N TYR A 115 12.69 23.20 10.12
CA TYR A 115 12.06 24.48 10.44
C TYR A 115 10.68 24.24 11.04
N VAL A 116 10.31 25.05 12.03
CA VAL A 116 8.94 25.13 12.57
C VAL A 116 8.44 26.55 12.41
N ASN A 117 7.34 26.72 11.66
CA ASN A 117 6.74 28.01 11.34
C ASN A 117 7.77 29.01 10.77
N GLY A 118 8.62 28.52 9.86
CA GLY A 118 9.68 29.30 9.20
C GLY A 118 10.94 29.54 10.03
N VAL A 119 10.96 29.15 11.31
CA VAL A 119 12.13 29.28 12.18
C VAL A 119 12.95 28.00 12.17
N LYS A 120 14.22 28.10 11.79
CA LYS A 120 15.16 26.97 11.81
C LYS A 120 15.39 26.51 13.25
N LEU A 121 15.33 25.20 13.49
CA LEU A 121 15.70 24.58 14.75
C LEU A 121 17.24 24.46 14.86
N ASP A 122 17.76 24.47 16.08
CA ASP A 122 19.20 24.25 16.32
C ASP A 122 19.65 22.82 15.97
N LYS A 123 18.71 21.87 15.97
CA LYS A 123 18.93 20.48 15.59
C LYS A 123 18.64 20.26 14.12
N THR A 124 19.48 19.45 13.48
CA THR A 124 19.26 18.92 12.13
C THR A 124 18.88 17.44 12.20
N LEU A 125 18.23 16.94 11.16
CA LEU A 125 18.00 15.51 10.99
C LEU A 125 19.19 14.91 10.23
N ALA A 126 19.86 13.89 10.78
CA ALA A 126 20.90 13.17 10.07
C ALA A 126 20.27 12.25 9.02
N VAL A 127 20.87 12.20 7.82
CA VAL A 127 20.44 11.35 6.71
C VAL A 127 21.64 10.62 6.13
N THR A 128 21.48 9.35 5.77
CA THR A 128 22.57 8.48 5.32
C THR A 128 22.06 7.37 4.41
N SER A 129 22.90 6.88 3.50
CA SER A 129 22.63 5.67 2.72
C SER A 129 23.17 4.40 3.40
N LYS A 130 23.82 4.53 4.57
CA LYS A 130 24.55 3.42 5.23
C LYS A 130 23.71 2.15 5.39
N TYR A 131 22.42 2.29 5.66
CA TYR A 131 21.49 1.19 5.92
C TYR A 131 20.61 0.87 4.72
N SER A 132 20.87 1.50 3.57
CA SER A 132 20.07 1.37 2.34
C SER A 132 20.85 0.61 1.26
N TYR A 133 20.23 0.37 0.10
CA TYR A 133 20.85 -0.27 -1.08
C TYR A 133 21.32 -1.70 -0.81
N VAL A 134 20.38 -2.54 -0.37
CA VAL A 134 20.64 -3.96 -0.05
C VAL A 134 20.56 -4.82 -1.31
N ASP A 135 21.53 -5.71 -1.47
CA ASP A 135 21.55 -6.75 -2.51
C ASP A 135 21.30 -8.14 -1.91
N THR A 136 20.38 -8.89 -2.52
CA THR A 136 20.05 -10.27 -2.12
C THR A 136 20.12 -11.22 -3.31
N GLY A 137 21.26 -11.24 -4.02
CA GLY A 137 21.40 -11.96 -5.30
C GLY A 137 21.14 -13.47 -5.27
N TRP A 138 21.04 -14.10 -4.09
CA TRP A 138 20.60 -15.50 -3.94
C TRP A 138 19.08 -15.68 -3.98
N ILE A 139 18.30 -14.61 -3.84
CA ILE A 139 16.85 -14.59 -4.01
C ILE A 139 16.57 -14.37 -5.50
N ALA A 140 16.09 -15.43 -6.16
CA ALA A 140 15.80 -15.37 -7.59
C ALA A 140 14.82 -14.24 -7.92
N GLY A 141 15.21 -13.39 -8.88
CA GLY A 141 14.38 -12.27 -9.35
C GLY A 141 14.45 -11.01 -8.49
N ALA A 142 15.13 -11.02 -7.34
CA ALA A 142 15.39 -9.80 -6.58
C ALA A 142 16.37 -8.88 -7.36
N LYS A 143 16.26 -7.58 -7.10
CA LYS A 143 17.20 -6.54 -7.53
C LYS A 143 17.75 -5.83 -6.29
N THR A 144 18.72 -4.94 -6.45
CA THR A 144 19.04 -3.96 -5.41
C THR A 144 17.76 -3.25 -4.99
N HIS A 145 17.56 -3.14 -3.68
CA HIS A 145 16.34 -2.64 -3.06
C HIS A 145 16.68 -1.96 -1.74
N HIS A 146 15.67 -1.65 -0.92
CA HIS A 146 15.84 -1.03 0.39
C HIS A 146 16.46 0.38 0.25
N PHE A 147 15.92 1.18 -0.68
CA PHE A 147 16.49 2.48 -1.01
C PHE A 147 16.22 3.53 0.07
N TYR A 148 15.12 3.41 0.79
CA TYR A 148 14.74 4.35 1.84
C TYR A 148 15.32 3.95 3.19
N ASP A 149 15.33 4.90 4.11
CA ASP A 149 15.67 4.76 5.52
C ASP A 149 14.79 5.72 6.34
N ASN A 150 14.61 5.46 7.64
CA ASN A 150 13.86 6.32 8.54
C ASN A 150 14.77 7.06 9.53
N ALA A 151 14.73 8.39 9.52
CA ALA A 151 15.42 9.22 10.51
C ALA A 151 14.43 9.95 11.41
N ARG A 152 14.70 10.01 12.72
CA ARG A 152 13.80 10.58 13.72
C ARG A 152 14.40 11.74 14.53
N LEU A 153 13.57 12.70 14.91
CA LEU A 153 13.97 13.87 15.70
C LEU A 153 12.87 14.34 16.65
N LEU A 154 13.20 14.51 17.94
CA LEU A 154 12.41 15.32 18.87
C LEU A 154 12.63 16.81 18.56
N LEU A 155 11.54 17.53 18.30
CA LEU A 155 11.55 18.95 17.91
C LEU A 155 11.96 19.89 19.05
N GLY A 156 11.94 19.41 20.30
CA GLY A 156 12.21 20.23 21.50
C GLY A 156 11.07 21.21 21.84
N ARG A 157 9.95 21.14 21.13
CA ARG A 157 8.74 21.94 21.33
C ARG A 157 7.52 21.19 20.83
N ASN A 158 6.34 21.54 21.34
CA ASN A 158 5.08 21.06 20.79
C ASN A 158 4.64 21.99 19.63
N VAL A 159 4.19 21.38 18.54
CA VAL A 159 3.44 22.00 17.44
C VAL A 159 1.97 21.59 17.55
N GLN A 160 1.09 22.33 16.88
CA GLN A 160 -0.34 22.06 16.78
C GLN A 160 -0.72 21.70 15.34
N ALA A 161 -1.92 21.14 15.16
CA ALA A 161 -2.48 20.96 13.84
C ALA A 161 -2.53 22.31 13.09
N GLY A 162 -2.03 22.34 11.85
CA GLY A 162 -1.93 23.56 11.03
C GLY A 162 -0.58 24.26 11.06
N ASP A 163 0.27 24.00 12.07
CA ASP A 163 1.65 24.50 12.07
C ASP A 163 2.44 23.98 10.87
N LYS A 164 3.42 24.75 10.41
CA LYS A 164 4.28 24.40 9.28
C LYS A 164 5.58 23.77 9.76
N ILE A 165 5.89 22.60 9.25
CA ILE A 165 7.16 21.92 9.51
C ILE A 165 7.84 21.69 8.16
N ALA A 166 9.00 22.31 7.95
CA ALA A 166 9.76 22.13 6.72
C ALA A 166 11.05 21.35 6.97
N VAL A 167 11.40 20.48 6.02
CA VAL A 167 12.74 19.88 5.94
C VAL A 167 13.41 20.38 4.66
N GLU A 168 14.66 20.82 4.79
CA GLU A 168 15.44 21.43 3.71
C GLU A 168 16.79 20.72 3.59
N ALA A 169 17.14 20.29 2.38
CA ALA A 169 18.43 19.68 2.09
C ALA A 169 19.57 20.68 2.34
N ALA A 170 20.49 20.36 3.26
CA ALA A 170 21.59 21.24 3.61
C ALA A 170 22.82 20.99 2.72
N ASN A 171 23.34 19.77 2.73
CA ASN A 171 24.64 19.42 2.15
C ASN A 171 24.66 18.13 1.32
N VAL A 172 23.51 17.46 1.17
CA VAL A 172 23.34 16.26 0.35
C VAL A 172 21.99 16.31 -0.35
N GLN A 173 21.86 15.70 -1.53
CA GLN A 173 20.56 15.51 -2.15
C GLN A 173 19.74 14.53 -1.30
N VAL A 174 18.47 14.86 -1.05
CA VAL A 174 17.57 13.99 -0.30
C VAL A 174 16.27 13.81 -1.07
N THR A 175 15.85 12.58 -1.29
CA THR A 175 14.50 12.25 -1.72
C THR A 175 13.65 11.99 -0.49
N VAL A 176 12.70 12.87 -0.22
CA VAL A 176 11.81 12.80 0.95
C VAL A 176 10.52 12.10 0.54
N ASP A 177 10.18 11.02 1.22
CA ASP A 177 9.03 10.16 0.94
C ASP A 177 7.84 10.55 1.82
N VAL A 178 7.90 10.25 3.12
CA VAL A 178 6.79 10.48 4.06
C VAL A 178 7.29 10.97 5.41
N ALA A 179 6.52 11.86 6.05
CA ALA A 179 6.79 12.33 7.41
C ALA A 179 5.70 11.89 8.38
N ASP A 180 6.10 11.26 9.49
CA ASP A 180 5.23 10.89 10.60
C ASP A 180 5.32 11.93 11.72
N PHE A 181 4.18 12.51 12.11
CA PHE A 181 4.10 13.51 13.17
C PHE A 181 3.49 12.92 14.44
N GLU A 182 4.27 12.89 15.52
CA GLU A 182 3.91 12.22 16.78
C GLU A 182 3.93 13.17 17.98
N GLN A 183 2.95 13.03 18.87
CA GLN A 183 3.00 13.62 20.21
C GLN A 183 3.58 12.60 21.18
N VAL A 184 4.89 12.64 21.38
CA VAL A 184 5.62 11.77 22.30
C VAL A 184 5.40 12.26 23.73
N ALA A 185 5.01 11.34 24.63
CA ALA A 185 4.89 11.62 26.05
C ALA A 185 6.27 11.95 26.66
N ALA A 186 6.30 12.65 27.80
CA ALA A 186 7.55 12.84 28.53
C ALA A 186 8.15 11.49 28.96
N ALA A 187 9.48 11.44 29.13
CA ALA A 187 10.18 10.24 29.58
C ALA A 187 9.58 9.72 30.90
N ALA A 188 9.26 8.43 30.96
CA ALA A 188 8.73 7.81 32.16
C ALA A 188 9.79 7.77 33.28
N ALA A 189 9.31 7.82 34.53
CA ALA A 189 10.18 7.68 35.70
C ALA A 189 10.42 6.20 36.04
N GLN A 190 11.53 5.94 36.73
CA GLN A 190 11.87 4.61 37.20
C GLN A 190 10.77 4.01 38.08
N PRO A 191 10.25 2.80 37.78
CA PRO A 191 9.30 2.10 38.64
C PRO A 191 9.92 1.75 40.00
N ALA A 192 9.13 1.89 41.07
CA ALA A 192 9.55 1.49 42.41
C ALA A 192 9.92 0.00 42.46
N GLY A 193 11.03 -0.33 43.14
CA GLY A 193 11.53 -1.71 43.27
C GLY A 193 12.25 -2.27 42.04
N SER A 194 12.38 -1.50 40.96
CA SER A 194 13.15 -1.91 39.78
C SER A 194 14.66 -1.81 39.98
N VAL A 195 15.42 -2.65 39.27
CA VAL A 195 16.90 -2.60 39.23
C VAL A 195 17.33 -1.85 37.97
N SER A 196 18.00 -0.70 38.12
CA SER A 196 18.49 0.05 36.97
C SER A 196 19.74 -0.58 36.36
N VAL A 197 19.84 -0.60 35.03
CA VAL A 197 21.06 -1.02 34.33
C VAL A 197 22.27 -0.14 34.68
N THR A 198 22.06 1.17 34.94
CA THR A 198 23.16 2.08 35.30
C THR A 198 23.65 1.85 36.72
N SER A 199 22.81 1.36 37.64
CA SER A 199 23.27 0.92 38.98
C SER A 199 24.07 -0.39 38.93
N LYS A 200 24.05 -1.09 37.79
CA LYS A 200 24.90 -2.23 37.46
C LYS A 200 26.09 -1.86 36.55
N GLY A 201 26.31 -0.56 36.31
CA GLY A 201 27.47 -0.07 35.55
C GLY A 201 27.25 0.10 34.04
N ALA A 202 26.00 0.06 33.55
CA ALA A 202 25.72 0.39 32.15
C ALA A 202 26.07 1.86 31.87
N ASP A 203 26.66 2.12 30.71
CA ASP A 203 27.04 3.44 30.25
C ASP A 203 25.92 4.05 29.40
N PRO A 204 25.20 5.08 29.88
CA PRO A 204 24.11 5.72 29.13
C PRO A 204 24.58 6.70 28.04
N SER A 205 25.89 6.87 27.84
CA SER A 205 26.45 7.69 26.76
C SER A 205 26.68 6.90 25.45
N GLY A 206 26.50 5.58 25.49
CA GLY A 206 26.70 4.67 24.36
C GLY A 206 28.15 4.35 24.03
N GLN A 207 29.13 4.94 24.74
CA GLN A 207 30.55 4.76 24.44
C GLN A 207 31.06 3.40 24.93
N GLY A 208 30.75 3.03 26.17
CA GLY A 208 31.09 1.76 26.80
C GLY A 208 30.12 0.63 26.44
N ASP A 209 30.61 -0.61 26.52
CA ASP A 209 29.77 -1.79 26.38
C ASP A 209 28.96 -2.03 27.68
N SER A 210 27.65 -2.06 27.55
CA SER A 210 26.69 -2.25 28.64
C SER A 210 26.15 -3.69 28.73
N THR A 211 26.60 -4.63 27.89
CA THR A 211 26.07 -6.00 27.90
C THR A 211 26.15 -6.66 29.28
N GLN A 212 27.29 -6.58 29.97
CA GLN A 212 27.42 -7.23 31.28
C GLN A 212 26.52 -6.59 32.33
N ALA A 213 26.39 -5.25 32.33
CA ALA A 213 25.49 -4.55 33.25
C ALA A 213 24.02 -4.93 33.04
N PHE A 214 23.60 -5.14 31.79
CA PHE A 214 22.26 -5.66 31.49
C PHE A 214 22.06 -7.08 32.03
N ARG A 215 23.04 -7.98 31.82
CA ARG A 215 23.00 -9.35 32.37
C ARG A 215 22.91 -9.33 33.90
N ASP A 216 23.71 -8.50 34.56
CA ASP A 216 23.72 -8.36 36.02
C ASP A 216 22.41 -7.78 36.57
N ALA A 217 21.78 -6.85 35.83
CA ALA A 217 20.47 -6.32 36.18
C ALA A 217 19.37 -7.37 36.05
N ILE A 218 19.37 -8.14 34.95
CA ILE A 218 18.42 -9.24 34.70
C ILE A 218 18.52 -10.30 35.80
N ASN A 219 19.74 -10.67 36.18
CA ASN A 219 19.98 -11.63 37.25
C ASN A 219 19.49 -11.11 38.61
N ALA A 220 19.67 -9.82 38.88
CA ALA A 220 19.25 -9.20 40.14
C ALA A 220 17.74 -8.91 40.21
N ALA A 221 17.02 -8.92 39.09
CA ALA A 221 15.61 -8.53 38.99
C ALA A 221 14.69 -9.70 38.58
N GLN A 222 15.07 -10.95 38.85
CA GLN A 222 14.20 -12.11 38.60
C GLN A 222 12.86 -11.96 39.33
N GLY A 223 11.76 -12.16 38.60
CA GLY A 223 10.38 -11.90 39.03
C GLY A 223 9.99 -10.42 39.08
N GLY A 224 10.89 -9.51 38.69
CA GLY A 224 10.72 -8.06 38.81
C GLY A 224 11.02 -7.30 37.52
N VAL A 225 11.46 -6.04 37.68
CA VAL A 225 11.69 -5.10 36.58
C VAL A 225 13.14 -4.65 36.55
N VAL A 226 13.79 -4.81 35.40
CA VAL A 226 14.99 -4.08 35.01
C VAL A 226 14.57 -2.75 34.41
N TRP A 227 15.13 -1.65 34.91
CA TRP A 227 14.89 -0.30 34.41
C TRP A 227 16.04 0.17 33.53
N ILE A 228 15.72 0.66 32.34
CA ILE A 228 16.64 1.28 31.38
C ILE A 228 16.33 2.78 31.37
N PRO A 229 17.12 3.62 32.05
CA PRO A 229 16.92 5.07 32.03
C PRO A 229 17.01 5.67 30.61
N PRO A 230 16.63 6.95 30.42
CA PRO A 230 16.98 7.67 29.20
C PRO A 230 18.49 7.66 28.95
N GLY A 231 18.90 7.41 27.72
CA GLY A 231 20.30 7.30 27.31
C GLY A 231 20.49 6.33 26.14
N ASP A 232 21.73 6.26 25.68
CA ASP A 232 22.20 5.37 24.63
C ASP A 232 23.05 4.26 25.26
N TYR A 233 22.77 3.00 24.94
CA TYR A 233 23.42 1.84 25.57
C TYR A 233 23.92 0.88 24.52
N ARG A 234 25.23 0.78 24.34
CA ARG A 234 25.83 -0.15 23.38
C ARG A 234 25.93 -1.55 23.97
N LEU A 235 25.41 -2.55 23.28
CA LEU A 235 25.53 -3.97 23.63
C LEU A 235 26.29 -4.70 22.52
N THR A 236 27.47 -5.24 22.84
CA THR A 236 28.34 -5.90 21.84
C THR A 236 28.03 -7.38 21.62
N SER A 237 27.30 -7.99 22.55
CA SER A 237 26.87 -9.39 22.43
C SER A 237 25.45 -9.59 22.95
N ALA A 238 24.80 -10.62 22.41
CA ALA A 238 23.43 -10.96 22.77
C ALA A 238 23.28 -11.31 24.25
N LEU A 239 22.09 -11.00 24.75
CA LEU A 239 21.57 -11.48 26.01
C LEU A 239 21.02 -12.89 25.81
N GLY A 240 21.35 -13.78 26.74
CA GLY A 240 20.81 -15.14 26.82
C GLY A 240 20.34 -15.43 28.23
N GLY A 241 19.49 -16.44 28.39
CA GLY A 241 18.88 -16.77 29.68
C GLY A 241 17.89 -15.71 30.17
N VAL A 242 17.32 -14.91 29.26
CA VAL A 242 16.29 -13.92 29.60
C VAL A 242 14.99 -14.66 29.88
N GLN A 243 14.55 -14.61 31.13
CA GLN A 243 13.35 -15.26 31.64
C GLN A 243 12.88 -14.60 32.93
N ASN A 244 11.59 -14.71 33.24
CA ASN A 244 10.96 -14.21 34.46
C ASN A 244 11.37 -12.76 34.78
N VAL A 245 11.31 -11.86 33.81
CA VAL A 245 11.81 -10.50 33.98
C VAL A 245 11.10 -9.54 33.04
N THR A 246 10.84 -8.33 33.53
CA THR A 246 10.46 -7.20 32.68
C THR A 246 11.69 -6.34 32.39
N LEU A 247 12.01 -6.06 31.13
CA LEU A 247 12.94 -5.00 30.75
C LEU A 247 12.12 -3.79 30.32
N GLN A 248 12.19 -2.70 31.09
CA GLN A 248 11.40 -1.51 30.88
C GLN A 248 12.29 -0.28 30.66
N GLY A 249 12.04 0.45 29.57
CA GLY A 249 12.62 1.77 29.34
C GLY A 249 11.71 2.94 29.71
N ALA A 250 12.22 4.15 29.49
CA ALA A 250 11.50 5.40 29.73
C ALA A 250 10.60 5.85 28.57
N GLY A 251 10.46 5.03 27.53
CA GLY A 251 9.88 5.33 26.23
C GLY A 251 10.92 5.16 25.12
N SER A 252 10.50 4.64 23.97
CA SER A 252 11.40 4.28 22.85
C SER A 252 12.06 5.46 22.13
N TRP A 253 11.67 6.70 22.45
CA TRP A 253 12.37 7.92 22.04
C TRP A 253 13.50 8.34 23.00
N TYR A 254 13.56 7.74 24.20
CA TYR A 254 14.44 8.15 25.29
C TYR A 254 15.47 7.10 25.70
N SER A 255 15.04 5.84 25.82
CA SER A 255 15.92 4.73 26.17
C SER A 255 16.28 3.97 24.89
N VAL A 256 17.53 4.07 24.45
CA VAL A 256 17.99 3.54 23.17
C VAL A 256 19.11 2.55 23.39
N VAL A 257 18.89 1.30 22.99
CA VAL A 257 19.91 0.26 22.99
C VAL A 257 20.47 0.13 21.58
N HIS A 258 21.79 0.19 21.44
CA HIS A 258 22.50 -0.01 20.19
C HIS A 258 23.02 -1.45 20.15
N SER A 259 22.38 -2.31 19.35
CA SER A 259 22.74 -3.73 19.25
C SER A 259 22.21 -4.35 17.97
N SER A 260 23.08 -5.06 17.24
CA SER A 260 22.69 -5.86 16.07
C SER A 260 22.26 -7.29 16.42
N SER A 261 22.41 -7.71 17.68
CA SER A 261 21.96 -9.03 18.16
C SER A 261 21.62 -8.90 19.64
N PHE A 262 20.37 -8.55 19.95
CA PHE A 262 19.98 -8.14 21.30
C PHE A 262 19.64 -9.33 22.21
N ILE A 263 18.68 -10.18 21.83
CA ILE A 263 18.38 -11.45 22.51
C ILE A 263 18.61 -12.61 21.54
N ASN A 264 19.39 -13.60 21.96
CA ASN A 264 19.57 -14.83 21.20
C ASN A 264 19.61 -16.05 22.15
N GLN A 265 18.53 -16.83 22.14
CA GLN A 265 18.39 -18.01 23.01
C GLN A 265 17.38 -19.02 22.43
N GLY A 266 17.72 -20.31 22.47
CA GLY A 266 16.85 -21.38 21.97
C GLY A 266 15.69 -21.76 22.88
N SER A 267 15.71 -21.33 24.15
CA SER A 267 14.65 -21.59 25.13
C SER A 267 14.58 -20.50 26.20
N SER A 268 13.42 -20.37 26.84
CA SER A 268 13.19 -19.52 28.01
C SER A 268 12.10 -20.14 28.88
N ALA A 269 12.17 -19.93 30.20
CA ALA A 269 11.07 -20.27 31.10
C ALA A 269 9.82 -19.38 30.90
N GLY A 270 9.92 -18.31 30.11
CA GLY A 270 8.80 -17.41 29.82
C GLY A 270 8.71 -16.24 30.78
N ASN A 271 7.55 -15.58 30.78
CA ASN A 271 7.26 -14.36 31.55
C ASN A 271 8.31 -13.27 31.33
N VAL A 272 8.71 -13.08 30.07
CA VAL A 272 9.60 -12.01 29.63
C VAL A 272 8.76 -10.86 29.09
N HIS A 273 8.97 -9.66 29.61
CA HIS A 273 8.24 -8.47 29.14
C HIS A 273 9.22 -7.39 28.69
N LEU A 274 9.37 -7.19 27.39
CA LEU A 274 10.20 -6.14 26.81
C LEU A 274 9.31 -4.93 26.52
N LYS A 275 9.56 -3.78 27.13
CA LYS A 275 8.69 -2.62 26.93
C LYS A 275 9.33 -1.24 27.00
N ASP A 276 8.84 -0.34 26.16
CA ASP A 276 9.11 1.10 26.20
C ASP A 276 10.59 1.50 26.02
N PHE A 277 11.35 0.81 25.16
CA PHE A 277 12.69 1.24 24.73
C PHE A 277 12.91 0.97 23.23
N ALA A 278 13.97 1.53 22.66
CA ALA A 278 14.40 1.25 21.30
C ALA A 278 15.54 0.23 21.28
N VAL A 279 15.58 -0.62 20.26
CA VAL A 279 16.77 -1.36 19.84
C VAL A 279 17.06 -0.98 18.41
N ILE A 280 18.20 -0.33 18.18
CA ILE A 280 18.66 0.11 16.87
C ILE A 280 19.98 -0.61 16.60
N GLY A 281 20.02 -1.38 15.52
CA GLY A 281 21.21 -2.12 15.11
C GLY A 281 22.10 -1.32 14.18
N GLU A 282 23.09 -2.02 13.65
CA GLU A 282 24.03 -1.50 12.66
C GLU A 282 24.10 -2.42 11.42
N VAL A 283 23.02 -3.15 11.15
CA VAL A 283 22.93 -4.12 10.05
C VAL A 283 22.70 -3.39 8.74
N THR A 284 23.56 -3.63 7.74
CA THR A 284 23.54 -2.99 6.42
C THR A 284 23.39 -3.99 5.27
N GLU A 285 23.27 -5.28 5.59
CA GLU A 285 23.14 -6.36 4.63
C GLU A 285 22.15 -7.41 5.16
N ARG A 286 21.72 -8.31 4.29
CA ARG A 286 21.00 -9.51 4.71
C ARG A 286 21.96 -10.69 4.72
N ASN A 287 22.33 -11.18 5.90
CA ASN A 287 23.04 -12.45 6.03
C ASN A 287 22.13 -13.48 6.70
N ASP A 288 21.55 -14.37 5.89
CA ASP A 288 20.58 -15.38 6.38
C ASP A 288 21.18 -16.34 7.43
N SER A 289 22.50 -16.55 7.42
CA SER A 289 23.20 -17.40 8.39
C SER A 289 23.47 -16.72 9.74
N SER A 290 23.33 -15.40 9.81
CA SER A 290 23.64 -14.62 11.01
C SER A 290 22.38 -14.30 11.83
N PRO A 291 22.41 -14.40 13.16
CA PRO A 291 21.28 -14.06 14.04
C PRO A 291 21.26 -12.55 14.37
N ASP A 292 21.39 -11.70 13.36
CA ASP A 292 21.48 -10.24 13.49
C ASP A 292 20.09 -9.60 13.73
N ASN A 293 19.41 -10.07 14.78
CA ASN A 293 18.02 -9.78 15.05
C ASN A 293 17.83 -9.08 16.40
N PHE A 294 16.69 -8.41 16.60
CA PHE A 294 16.33 -7.92 17.93
C PHE A 294 16.00 -9.10 18.87
N VAL A 295 15.17 -10.05 18.42
CA VAL A 295 14.94 -11.31 19.11
C VAL A 295 15.18 -12.47 18.15
N ASN A 296 16.04 -13.40 18.57
CA ASN A 296 16.33 -14.64 17.88
C ASN A 296 16.03 -15.84 18.80
N GLY A 297 15.04 -16.65 18.44
CA GLY A 297 14.67 -17.86 19.17
C GLY A 297 13.43 -17.72 20.05
N SER A 298 13.55 -18.00 21.34
CA SER A 298 12.40 -18.17 22.25
C SER A 298 12.40 -17.16 23.41
N LEU A 299 11.29 -16.44 23.57
CA LEU A 299 10.97 -15.67 24.77
C LEU A 299 10.20 -16.50 25.81
N GLY A 300 9.85 -17.74 25.49
CA GLY A 300 9.09 -18.64 26.35
C GLY A 300 7.60 -18.26 26.45
N PRO A 301 6.83 -19.02 27.24
CA PRO A 301 5.38 -18.81 27.35
C PRO A 301 5.04 -17.50 28.10
N ASN A 302 3.87 -16.95 27.79
CA ASN A 302 3.25 -15.80 28.47
C ASN A 302 4.13 -14.54 28.52
N SER A 303 4.97 -14.37 27.50
CA SER A 303 5.84 -13.21 27.33
C SER A 303 5.13 -12.10 26.54
N SER A 304 5.70 -10.89 26.56
CA SER A 304 5.20 -9.76 25.76
C SER A 304 6.31 -8.85 25.26
N VAL A 305 6.07 -8.19 24.11
CA VAL A 305 6.94 -7.17 23.53
C VAL A 305 6.06 -5.97 23.15
N SER A 306 6.26 -4.82 23.80
CA SER A 306 5.38 -3.68 23.58
C SER A 306 6.01 -2.28 23.64
N GLY A 307 5.47 -1.34 22.88
CA GLY A 307 5.96 0.05 22.87
C GLY A 307 7.38 0.22 22.32
N MET A 308 7.90 -0.80 21.62
CA MET A 308 9.27 -0.85 21.13
C MET A 308 9.46 -0.02 19.86
N TRP A 309 10.68 0.46 19.65
CA TRP A 309 11.18 0.91 18.36
C TRP A 309 12.33 -0.01 17.94
N ILE A 310 12.18 -0.71 16.83
CA ILE A 310 13.12 -1.74 16.37
C ILE A 310 13.57 -1.34 14.97
N GLN A 311 14.89 -1.17 14.77
CA GLN A 311 15.42 -0.62 13.52
C GLN A 311 16.83 -1.13 13.17
N HIS A 312 17.20 -1.16 11.88
CA HIS A 312 18.55 -1.49 11.38
C HIS A 312 19.06 -2.85 11.83
N LEU A 313 18.19 -3.85 11.70
CA LEU A 313 18.44 -5.25 12.03
C LEU A 313 18.14 -6.11 10.80
N LYS A 314 18.57 -7.38 10.81
CA LYS A 314 18.15 -8.32 9.77
C LYS A 314 16.67 -8.64 9.90
N CYS A 315 16.26 -9.17 11.06
CA CYS A 315 14.86 -9.30 11.42
C CYS A 315 14.57 -8.57 12.73
N GLY A 316 13.34 -8.08 12.90
CA GLY A 316 12.89 -7.65 14.21
C GLY A 316 12.81 -8.85 15.15
N LEU A 317 11.92 -9.80 14.86
CA LEU A 317 11.72 -10.99 15.68
C LEU A 317 11.71 -12.26 14.84
N TRP A 318 12.75 -13.08 14.94
CA TRP A 318 12.78 -14.42 14.35
C TRP A 318 12.53 -15.46 15.45
N LEU A 319 11.27 -15.86 15.58
CA LEU A 319 10.77 -16.63 16.71
C LEU A 319 10.69 -18.12 16.38
N THR A 320 11.36 -18.94 17.19
CA THR A 320 11.35 -20.41 17.10
C THR A 320 11.14 -21.01 18.49
N GLY A 321 10.78 -22.29 18.55
CA GLY A 321 10.60 -22.99 19.83
C GLY A 321 9.34 -22.54 20.57
N THR A 322 9.38 -22.51 21.90
CA THR A 322 8.20 -22.18 22.72
C THR A 322 8.03 -20.67 22.84
N ASN A 323 6.90 -20.16 22.34
CA ASN A 323 6.48 -18.75 22.50
C ASN A 323 4.98 -18.68 22.82
N ASP A 324 4.45 -19.68 23.53
CA ASP A 324 3.01 -19.85 23.76
C ASP A 324 2.40 -18.59 24.40
N ASN A 325 1.28 -18.12 23.84
CA ASN A 325 0.56 -16.92 24.27
C ASN A 325 1.40 -15.62 24.25
N LEU A 326 2.49 -15.56 23.49
CA LEU A 326 3.26 -14.32 23.29
C LEU A 326 2.36 -13.22 22.72
N VAL A 327 2.46 -12.01 23.27
CA VAL A 327 1.82 -10.81 22.71
C VAL A 327 2.88 -9.83 22.23
N VAL A 328 2.88 -9.52 20.93
CA VAL A 328 3.75 -8.50 20.32
C VAL A 328 2.86 -7.34 19.88
N GLU A 329 2.86 -6.23 20.62
CA GLU A 329 1.91 -5.15 20.40
C GLU A 329 2.44 -3.72 20.48
N ASN A 330 1.89 -2.83 19.68
CA ASN A 330 2.21 -1.39 19.73
C ASN A 330 3.70 -1.07 19.49
N ASN A 331 4.36 -1.88 18.67
CA ASN A 331 5.76 -1.67 18.29
C ASN A 331 5.87 -0.96 16.94
N ARG A 332 7.03 -0.34 16.70
CA ARG A 332 7.48 0.09 15.37
C ARG A 332 8.64 -0.78 14.94
N ILE A 333 8.55 -1.40 13.78
CA ILE A 333 9.61 -2.22 13.18
C ILE A 333 9.94 -1.58 11.82
N LEU A 334 11.12 -0.99 11.71
CA LEU A 334 11.50 -0.16 10.58
C LEU A 334 12.84 -0.62 10.01
N ASP A 335 13.03 -0.48 8.71
CA ASP A 335 14.35 -0.61 8.07
C ASP A 335 15.09 -1.90 8.46
N THR A 336 14.41 -3.04 8.28
CA THR A 336 15.01 -4.36 8.51
C THR A 336 15.39 -4.99 7.18
N THR A 337 16.56 -5.62 7.08
CA THR A 337 17.07 -6.15 5.81
C THR A 337 16.41 -7.46 5.36
N ALA A 338 15.58 -8.06 6.22
CA ALA A 338 14.66 -9.16 5.95
C ALA A 338 13.32 -8.92 6.67
N ASP A 339 12.67 -9.97 7.16
CA ASP A 339 11.34 -9.92 7.78
C ASP A 339 11.25 -8.96 8.98
N GLY A 340 10.09 -8.34 9.17
CA GLY A 340 9.82 -7.60 10.41
C GLY A 340 9.66 -8.56 11.60
N LEU A 341 8.79 -9.56 11.46
CA LEU A 341 8.60 -10.65 12.41
C LEU A 341 8.24 -11.95 11.69
N ASN A 342 8.85 -13.05 12.10
CA ASN A 342 8.54 -14.39 11.62
C ASN A 342 8.27 -15.35 12.79
N LEU A 343 7.09 -15.97 12.80
CA LEU A 343 6.79 -17.14 13.63
C LEU A 343 7.23 -18.39 12.87
N ASN A 344 8.47 -18.82 13.10
CA ASN A 344 9.08 -19.93 12.41
C ASN A 344 8.86 -21.25 13.18
N GLY A 345 7.60 -21.66 13.23
CA GLY A 345 7.16 -22.94 13.76
C GLY A 345 6.94 -22.99 15.26
N ASN A 346 6.01 -23.87 15.67
CA ASN A 346 5.61 -24.14 17.06
C ASN A 346 5.04 -22.92 17.83
N ALA A 347 4.63 -21.84 17.15
CA ALA A 347 3.93 -20.74 17.81
C ALA A 347 2.50 -21.16 18.19
N LYS A 348 2.09 -20.95 19.44
CA LYS A 348 0.76 -21.35 19.94
C LYS A 348 0.06 -20.17 20.59
N GLY A 349 -1.06 -19.73 20.04
CA GLY A 349 -1.83 -18.63 20.64
C GLY A 349 -1.13 -17.27 20.58
N VAL A 350 -0.13 -17.10 19.70
CA VAL A 350 0.63 -15.85 19.60
C VAL A 350 -0.23 -14.77 18.97
N LYS A 351 -0.16 -13.55 19.50
CA LYS A 351 -0.90 -12.38 18.98
C LYS A 351 0.07 -11.28 18.62
N VAL A 352 0.13 -10.93 17.34
CA VAL A 352 0.91 -9.79 16.84
C VAL A 352 -0.08 -8.71 16.40
N ARG A 353 -0.17 -7.61 17.16
CA ARG A 353 -1.22 -6.63 16.95
C ARG A 353 -0.86 -5.16 17.17
N GLY A 354 -1.50 -4.25 16.43
CA GLY A 354 -1.32 -2.82 16.66
C GLY A 354 0.10 -2.33 16.37
N ASN A 355 0.89 -3.09 15.60
CA ASN A 355 2.26 -2.73 15.23
C ASN A 355 2.26 -1.91 13.93
N PHE A 356 3.29 -1.07 13.80
CA PHE A 356 3.60 -0.37 12.55
C PHE A 356 4.90 -0.92 11.96
N LEU A 357 4.87 -1.26 10.68
CA LEU A 357 5.97 -1.83 9.94
C LEU A 357 6.19 -1.03 8.65
N ARG A 358 7.43 -0.58 8.41
CA ARG A 358 7.82 0.08 7.16
C ARG A 358 9.22 -0.36 6.71
N ASN A 359 9.41 -0.54 5.41
CA ASN A 359 10.71 -0.80 4.79
C ASN A 359 11.36 -2.10 5.28
N GLN A 360 10.62 -3.21 5.20
CA GLN A 360 11.15 -4.56 5.48
C GLN A 360 11.72 -5.15 4.20
N GLY A 361 12.88 -5.81 4.27
CA GLY A 361 13.58 -6.42 3.14
C GLY A 361 13.05 -7.78 2.70
N ASP A 362 11.95 -8.24 3.30
CA ASP A 362 11.18 -9.45 2.94
C ASP A 362 9.76 -9.33 3.54
N ASP A 363 9.10 -10.45 3.79
CA ASP A 363 7.79 -10.54 4.45
C ASP A 363 7.72 -9.68 5.71
N SER A 364 6.83 -8.68 5.74
CA SER A 364 6.77 -7.80 6.92
C SER A 364 6.33 -8.57 8.17
N LEU A 365 5.31 -9.42 8.03
CA LEU A 365 4.91 -10.39 9.04
C LEU A 365 4.72 -11.78 8.39
N ALA A 366 5.42 -12.78 8.92
CA ALA A 366 5.35 -14.15 8.42
C ALA A 366 4.98 -15.15 9.53
N MET A 367 4.22 -16.17 9.15
CA MET A 367 4.18 -17.45 9.87
C MET A 367 4.72 -18.51 8.93
N TRP A 368 5.78 -19.20 9.34
CA TRP A 368 6.35 -20.31 8.60
C TRP A 368 6.36 -21.54 9.48
N SER A 369 5.40 -22.43 9.24
CA SER A 369 5.14 -23.63 10.05
C SER A 369 6.12 -24.78 9.78
N LEU A 370 7.41 -24.47 9.87
CA LEU A 370 8.54 -25.39 9.80
C LEU A 370 8.71 -26.13 11.13
N ASN A 371 9.07 -27.42 11.08
CA ASN A 371 9.23 -28.33 12.21
C ASN A 371 7.93 -28.68 12.96
N ALA A 372 7.11 -27.70 13.30
CA ALA A 372 5.81 -27.89 13.93
C ALA A 372 4.83 -26.79 13.48
N PRO A 373 3.52 -27.08 13.44
CA PRO A 373 2.55 -26.09 13.00
C PRO A 373 2.48 -24.93 13.99
N ASP A 374 2.48 -23.71 13.45
CA ASP A 374 1.92 -22.57 14.16
C ASP A 374 0.42 -22.80 14.30
N SER A 375 -0.13 -22.49 15.46
CA SER A 375 -1.53 -22.80 15.76
C SER A 375 -2.21 -21.74 16.60
N ASN A 376 -3.48 -21.45 16.26
CA ASN A 376 -4.32 -20.48 16.99
C ASN A 376 -3.66 -19.09 17.14
N SER A 377 -2.75 -18.74 16.23
CA SER A 377 -2.01 -17.48 16.26
C SER A 377 -2.64 -16.46 15.33
N SER A 378 -2.47 -15.17 15.62
CA SER A 378 -3.11 -14.11 14.85
C SER A 378 -2.25 -12.88 14.61
N PHE A 379 -2.41 -12.31 13.42
CA PHE A 379 -1.91 -11.00 13.02
C PHE A 379 -3.09 -10.03 12.88
N GLU A 380 -3.18 -9.07 13.79
CA GLU A 380 -4.39 -8.26 13.96
C GLU A 380 -4.09 -6.76 14.01
N ASN A 381 -4.83 -5.94 13.26
CA ASN A 381 -4.73 -4.48 13.42
C ASN A 381 -3.29 -3.95 13.26
N ASN A 382 -2.49 -4.52 12.35
CA ASN A 382 -1.16 -3.99 12.04
C ASN A 382 -1.24 -3.09 10.81
N THR A 383 -0.36 -2.08 10.75
CA THR A 383 -0.17 -1.25 9.56
C THR A 383 1.21 -1.55 8.96
N ILE A 384 1.24 -1.97 7.70
CA ILE A 384 2.43 -2.34 6.94
C ILE A 384 2.51 -1.45 5.70
N SER A 385 3.70 -0.92 5.43
CA SER A 385 3.99 -0.09 4.25
C SER A 385 5.34 -0.48 3.66
N GLN A 386 5.40 -0.68 2.35
CA GLN A 386 6.68 -0.87 1.63
C GLN A 386 7.56 -2.03 2.13
N PRO A 387 7.09 -3.30 2.09
CA PRO A 387 8.04 -4.41 1.99
C PRO A 387 8.76 -4.33 0.65
N ASN A 388 10.10 -4.35 0.66
CA ASN A 388 10.93 -4.13 -0.53
C ASN A 388 10.81 -5.27 -1.56
N LEU A 389 10.54 -6.48 -1.06
CA LEU A 389 10.21 -7.68 -1.84
C LEU A 389 9.30 -8.58 -1.00
N ALA A 390 8.74 -9.61 -1.62
CA ALA A 390 7.80 -10.54 -0.98
C ALA A 390 6.54 -9.83 -0.46
N ASN A 391 6.00 -10.22 0.70
CA ASN A 391 4.62 -9.94 1.09
C ASN A 391 4.51 -8.91 2.21
N GLY A 392 3.32 -8.29 2.31
CA GLY A 392 2.98 -7.62 3.57
C GLY A 392 2.78 -8.63 4.69
N ILE A 393 1.87 -9.59 4.48
CA ILE A 393 1.66 -10.73 5.38
C ILE A 393 1.75 -12.03 4.61
N ALA A 394 2.52 -13.00 5.13
CA ALA A 394 2.60 -14.35 4.59
C ALA A 394 2.29 -15.42 5.63
N ILE A 395 1.36 -16.32 5.31
CA ILE A 395 1.05 -17.50 6.11
C ILE A 395 1.44 -18.73 5.30
N TYR A 396 2.59 -19.32 5.62
CA TYR A 396 3.09 -20.56 5.05
C TYR A 396 2.76 -21.71 5.99
N GLY A 397 1.66 -22.40 5.70
CA GLY A 397 1.18 -23.51 6.53
C GLY A 397 0.51 -23.09 7.84
N GLY A 398 0.39 -24.04 8.77
CA GLY A 398 -0.17 -23.81 10.10
C GLY A 398 -1.67 -24.10 10.22
N THR A 399 -2.19 -24.02 11.45
CA THR A 399 -3.55 -24.47 11.80
C THR A 399 -4.33 -23.40 12.54
N ASP A 400 -5.57 -23.12 12.12
CA ASP A 400 -6.46 -22.18 12.81
C ASP A 400 -5.86 -20.77 12.97
N ILE A 401 -5.36 -20.22 11.85
CA ILE A 401 -4.65 -18.93 11.81
C ILE A 401 -5.62 -17.79 11.47
N THR A 402 -5.41 -16.62 12.08
CA THR A 402 -6.22 -15.41 11.82
C THR A 402 -5.37 -14.23 11.33
N VAL A 403 -5.74 -13.64 10.21
CA VAL A 403 -5.19 -12.39 9.67
C VAL A 403 -6.32 -11.37 9.58
N ARG A 404 -6.35 -10.40 10.49
CA ARG A 404 -7.54 -9.55 10.70
C ARG A 404 -7.26 -8.07 10.81
N ASN A 405 -8.08 -7.25 10.14
CA ASN A 405 -8.09 -5.79 10.27
C ASN A 405 -6.73 -5.13 10.02
N ASN A 406 -5.86 -5.71 9.19
CA ASN A 406 -4.56 -5.12 8.86
C ASN A 406 -4.71 -4.11 7.72
N LEU A 407 -3.90 -3.05 7.72
CA LEU A 407 -3.72 -2.14 6.60
C LEU A 407 -2.36 -2.44 5.97
N ILE A 408 -2.34 -2.82 4.70
CA ILE A 408 -1.11 -3.19 3.99
C ILE A 408 -1.05 -2.37 2.71
N SER A 409 0.03 -1.60 2.57
CA SER A 409 0.19 -0.71 1.43
C SER A 409 1.51 -0.93 0.74
N ASP A 410 1.48 -0.74 -0.57
CA ASP A 410 2.66 -0.53 -1.39
C ASP A 410 3.67 -1.71 -1.41
N THR A 411 3.22 -2.91 -1.74
CA THR A 411 4.11 -4.09 -1.86
C THR A 411 4.85 -4.14 -3.19
N ASN A 412 5.96 -4.87 -3.27
CA ASN A 412 6.79 -4.95 -4.47
C ASN A 412 6.83 -6.37 -5.06
N ALA A 413 7.74 -6.59 -6.01
CA ALA A 413 7.90 -7.87 -6.69
C ALA A 413 8.12 -9.04 -5.71
N LEU A 414 7.87 -10.26 -6.20
CA LEU A 414 7.98 -11.52 -5.46
C LEU A 414 6.91 -11.75 -4.38
N GLY A 415 5.91 -10.88 -4.24
CA GLY A 415 4.81 -11.12 -3.31
C GLY A 415 3.54 -10.32 -3.53
N SER A 416 2.68 -10.41 -2.52
CA SER A 416 1.31 -9.92 -2.45
C SER A 416 1.14 -9.01 -1.23
N GLY A 417 -0.01 -8.35 -1.10
CA GLY A 417 -0.42 -7.78 0.18
C GLY A 417 -0.56 -8.87 1.25
N ILE A 418 -1.35 -9.91 0.94
CA ILE A 418 -1.50 -11.10 1.79
C ILE A 418 -1.29 -12.36 0.96
N ALA A 419 -0.48 -13.29 1.49
CA ALA A 419 -0.29 -14.62 0.94
C ALA A 419 -0.76 -15.69 1.93
N ILE A 420 -1.68 -16.54 1.51
CA ILE A 420 -2.08 -17.76 2.22
C ILE A 420 -1.55 -18.94 1.42
N SER A 421 -0.47 -19.56 1.87
CA SER A 421 0.33 -20.44 1.01
C SER A 421 0.71 -21.77 1.66
N ASN A 422 0.82 -22.79 0.80
CA ASN A 422 1.44 -24.08 1.09
C ASN A 422 2.85 -24.18 0.48
N GLN A 423 3.51 -23.06 0.21
CA GLN A 423 4.93 -23.03 -0.17
C GLN A 423 5.78 -23.39 1.05
N LYS A 424 6.51 -24.50 0.94
CA LYS A 424 7.20 -25.10 2.10
C LYS A 424 8.56 -24.45 2.37
N PHE A 425 9.28 -24.09 1.32
CA PHE A 425 10.72 -23.75 1.28
C PHE A 425 11.66 -24.86 1.78
N MET A 426 11.37 -25.48 2.92
CA MET A 426 12.16 -26.53 3.56
C MET A 426 11.24 -27.55 4.26
N ASP A 427 11.73 -28.78 4.45
CA ASP A 427 11.08 -29.82 5.24
C ASP A 427 11.74 -29.97 6.64
N PRO A 428 11.01 -30.44 7.67
CA PRO A 428 9.61 -30.84 7.64
C PRO A 428 8.65 -29.64 7.76
N PHE A 429 7.76 -29.48 6.79
CA PHE A 429 6.75 -28.41 6.73
C PHE A 429 5.36 -28.92 7.11
N ASN A 430 4.56 -28.06 7.74
CA ASN A 430 3.19 -28.38 8.14
C ASN A 430 2.20 -27.53 7.31
N PRO A 431 1.58 -28.10 6.26
CA PRO A 431 0.63 -27.38 5.40
C PRO A 431 -0.57 -26.81 6.16
N LEU A 432 -1.26 -25.89 5.51
CA LEU A 432 -2.46 -25.24 6.02
C LEU A 432 -3.50 -26.28 6.42
N ALA A 433 -3.99 -26.18 7.66
CA ALA A 433 -5.02 -27.03 8.23
C ALA A 433 -6.04 -26.22 9.04
N GLY A 434 -7.15 -26.86 9.41
CA GLY A 434 -8.22 -26.20 10.17
C GLY A 434 -8.89 -25.06 9.37
N THR A 435 -9.08 -23.91 10.02
CA THR A 435 -9.68 -22.72 9.42
C THR A 435 -8.71 -21.54 9.39
N ILE A 436 -8.41 -21.06 8.19
CA ILE A 436 -7.65 -19.82 7.98
C ILE A 436 -8.64 -18.68 7.79
N THR A 437 -8.64 -17.73 8.72
CA THR A 437 -9.55 -16.58 8.73
C THR A 437 -8.83 -15.33 8.28
N VAL A 438 -9.24 -14.76 7.16
CA VAL A 438 -8.70 -13.50 6.61
C VAL A 438 -9.84 -12.47 6.59
N ALA A 439 -9.90 -11.57 7.56
CA ALA A 439 -11.09 -10.75 7.79
C ALA A 439 -10.79 -9.26 7.95
N GLY A 440 -11.56 -8.38 7.29
CA GLY A 440 -11.50 -6.93 7.54
C GLY A 440 -10.22 -6.23 7.08
N ASN A 441 -9.37 -6.90 6.29
CA ASN A 441 -8.09 -6.33 5.86
C ASN A 441 -8.28 -5.29 4.75
N THR A 442 -7.44 -4.26 4.72
CA THR A 442 -7.38 -3.26 3.65
C THR A 442 -6.02 -3.33 2.96
N LEU A 443 -6.04 -3.55 1.64
CA LEU A 443 -4.86 -3.69 0.79
C LEU A 443 -4.85 -2.55 -0.23
N VAL A 444 -3.81 -1.72 -0.21
CA VAL A 444 -3.71 -0.52 -1.05
C VAL A 444 -2.47 -0.62 -1.93
N ARG A 445 -2.63 -0.59 -3.25
CA ARG A 445 -1.50 -0.66 -4.19
C ARG A 445 -0.59 -1.87 -3.98
N THR A 446 -1.18 -3.02 -3.67
CA THR A 446 -0.47 -4.28 -3.44
C THR A 446 -0.62 -5.28 -4.60
N GLY A 447 0.34 -6.19 -4.71
CA GLY A 447 0.57 -7.04 -5.87
C GLY A 447 1.58 -6.42 -6.84
N ALA A 448 2.30 -7.26 -7.59
CA ALA A 448 3.38 -6.84 -8.48
C ALA A 448 3.69 -7.92 -9.52
N ILE A 449 4.47 -7.57 -10.56
CA ILE A 449 5.05 -8.59 -11.44
C ILE A 449 6.00 -9.46 -10.64
N ASN A 450 5.86 -10.78 -10.78
CA ASN A 450 6.94 -11.69 -10.42
C ASN A 450 7.87 -11.85 -11.63
N PRO A 451 9.11 -11.34 -11.57
CA PRO A 451 10.06 -11.44 -12.68
C PRO A 451 10.45 -12.89 -13.03
N ASN A 452 10.25 -13.84 -12.11
CA ASN A 452 10.54 -15.26 -12.32
C ASN A 452 9.40 -16.00 -13.04
N TRP A 453 8.15 -15.60 -12.79
CA TRP A 453 6.99 -16.31 -13.33
C TRP A 453 6.56 -15.80 -14.70
N GLY A 454 6.99 -14.58 -15.06
CA GLY A 454 6.55 -13.93 -16.29
C GLY A 454 5.10 -13.43 -16.24
N HIS A 455 4.50 -13.42 -15.04
CA HIS A 455 3.14 -12.95 -14.78
C HIS A 455 3.04 -12.32 -13.38
N PRO A 456 1.97 -11.54 -13.09
CA PRO A 456 1.84 -10.83 -11.82
C PRO A 456 1.28 -11.70 -10.69
N MET A 457 1.66 -11.34 -9.46
CA MET A 457 0.96 -11.70 -8.24
C MET A 457 -0.09 -10.64 -7.89
N GLY A 458 -1.24 -11.09 -7.39
CA GLY A 458 -2.34 -10.25 -6.96
C GLY A 458 -2.17 -9.65 -5.57
N ALA A 459 -3.12 -8.78 -5.20
CA ALA A 459 -3.16 -8.16 -3.87
C ALA A 459 -3.33 -9.18 -2.74
N LEU A 460 -4.19 -10.19 -2.92
CA LEU A 460 -4.37 -11.31 -2.00
C LEU A 460 -4.31 -12.62 -2.78
N ARG A 461 -3.33 -13.48 -2.46
CA ARG A 461 -3.20 -14.81 -3.08
C ARG A 461 -3.49 -15.95 -2.12
N VAL A 462 -4.14 -17.00 -2.64
CA VAL A 462 -4.17 -18.33 -2.03
C VAL A 462 -3.39 -19.28 -2.94
N ASP A 463 -2.30 -19.84 -2.41
CA ASP A 463 -1.26 -20.48 -3.21
C ASP A 463 -1.02 -21.93 -2.76
N SER A 464 -1.46 -22.88 -3.59
CA SER A 464 -1.25 -24.31 -3.40
C SER A 464 0.14 -24.75 -3.90
N TYR A 465 1.21 -24.05 -3.52
CA TYR A 465 2.54 -24.20 -4.14
C TYR A 465 3.07 -25.65 -4.11
N ASP A 466 3.41 -26.18 -2.92
CA ASP A 466 3.96 -27.55 -2.79
C ASP A 466 2.89 -28.60 -2.49
N SER A 467 1.70 -28.19 -2.03
CA SER A 467 0.60 -29.11 -1.74
C SER A 467 -0.78 -28.46 -1.87
N ALA A 468 -1.79 -29.31 -2.08
CA ALA A 468 -3.20 -28.89 -2.15
C ALA A 468 -3.64 -28.11 -0.90
N ILE A 469 -4.48 -27.10 -1.09
CA ILE A 469 -5.14 -26.40 0.02
C ILE A 469 -6.39 -27.22 0.40
N ASN A 470 -6.33 -27.86 1.57
CA ASN A 470 -7.47 -28.60 2.14
C ASN A 470 -8.09 -27.90 3.36
N ALA A 471 -7.39 -26.94 3.97
CA ALA A 471 -7.95 -26.07 5.00
C ALA A 471 -9.15 -25.29 4.50
N THR A 472 -10.03 -24.88 5.41
CA THR A 472 -11.07 -23.90 5.10
C THR A 472 -10.42 -22.51 5.08
N VAL A 473 -10.54 -21.78 3.97
CA VAL A 473 -10.01 -20.41 3.85
C VAL A 473 -11.17 -19.44 3.69
N ASN A 474 -11.42 -18.63 4.72
CA ASN A 474 -12.50 -17.65 4.75
C ASN A 474 -11.94 -16.24 4.61
N ILE A 475 -12.15 -15.62 3.46
CA ILE A 475 -11.77 -14.24 3.17
C ILE A 475 -13.04 -13.38 3.27
N THR A 476 -13.07 -12.45 4.22
CA THR A 476 -14.25 -11.66 4.55
C THR A 476 -13.95 -10.19 4.73
N ASP A 477 -14.91 -9.33 4.41
CA ASP A 477 -14.88 -7.88 4.63
C ASP A 477 -13.58 -7.20 4.16
N THR A 478 -13.01 -7.68 3.05
CA THR A 478 -11.70 -7.24 2.55
C THR A 478 -11.85 -6.07 1.58
N THR A 479 -11.09 -4.99 1.80
CA THR A 479 -11.00 -3.85 0.89
C THR A 479 -9.71 -3.91 0.09
N ILE A 480 -9.79 -3.86 -1.23
CA ILE A 480 -8.64 -3.83 -2.14
C ILE A 480 -8.77 -2.58 -3.00
N THR A 481 -7.79 -1.69 -2.95
CA THR A 481 -7.82 -0.39 -3.65
C THR A 481 -6.54 -0.20 -4.45
N ASP A 482 -6.68 0.23 -5.70
CA ASP A 482 -5.60 0.60 -6.62
C ASP A 482 -4.53 -0.51 -6.79
N SER A 483 -4.93 -1.79 -6.75
CA SER A 483 -3.98 -2.89 -7.03
C SER A 483 -3.47 -2.75 -8.47
N PRO A 484 -2.13 -2.71 -8.70
CA PRO A 484 -1.57 -2.53 -10.04
C PRO A 484 -1.87 -3.68 -11.00
N TYR A 485 -2.20 -4.86 -10.46
CA TYR A 485 -2.55 -6.06 -11.23
C TYR A 485 -3.91 -6.61 -10.78
N SER A 486 -3.96 -7.83 -10.26
CA SER A 486 -5.20 -8.52 -9.88
C SER A 486 -5.52 -8.35 -8.40
N ALA A 487 -6.81 -8.41 -8.06
CA ALA A 487 -7.25 -8.29 -6.67
C ALA A 487 -7.08 -9.62 -5.91
N PHE A 488 -7.76 -10.68 -6.35
CA PHE A 488 -7.67 -12.02 -5.78
C PHE A 488 -6.97 -12.97 -6.74
N GLU A 489 -6.01 -13.74 -6.25
CA GLU A 489 -5.24 -14.72 -7.02
C GLU A 489 -5.38 -16.12 -6.42
N PHE A 490 -5.63 -17.11 -7.27
CA PHE A 490 -5.63 -18.54 -6.91
C PHE A 490 -4.67 -19.28 -7.81
N VAL A 491 -3.56 -19.71 -7.24
CA VAL A 491 -2.41 -20.18 -8.02
C VAL A 491 -1.79 -21.43 -7.38
N SER A 492 -1.09 -22.20 -8.19
CA SER A 492 -0.14 -23.20 -7.70
C SER A 492 1.24 -22.74 -8.17
N GLY A 493 1.87 -21.87 -7.38
CA GLY A 493 3.03 -21.08 -7.81
C GLY A 493 4.24 -21.91 -8.24
N GLY A 494 4.34 -23.15 -7.77
CA GLY A 494 5.38 -24.11 -8.17
C GLY A 494 5.18 -24.75 -9.54
N GLY A 495 4.08 -24.45 -10.25
CA GLY A 495 3.80 -25.05 -11.56
C GLY A 495 3.32 -26.49 -11.53
N THR A 496 2.96 -27.01 -10.35
CA THR A 496 2.57 -28.41 -10.14
C THR A 496 1.08 -28.66 -10.34
N GLY A 497 0.26 -27.60 -10.35
CA GLY A 497 -1.18 -27.69 -10.54
C GLY A 497 -1.90 -28.29 -9.35
N ASN A 498 -1.37 -28.13 -8.14
CA ASN A 498 -2.05 -28.58 -6.92
C ASN A 498 -3.36 -27.80 -6.74
N PRO A 499 -4.44 -28.43 -6.26
CA PRO A 499 -5.74 -27.79 -6.18
C PRO A 499 -5.87 -26.80 -5.02
N VAL A 500 -6.58 -25.70 -5.28
CA VAL A 500 -7.10 -24.78 -4.26
C VAL A 500 -8.56 -25.11 -3.99
N ARG A 501 -8.90 -25.48 -2.75
CA ARG A 501 -10.26 -25.91 -2.35
C ARG A 501 -10.71 -25.16 -1.10
N ASN A 502 -12.02 -25.24 -0.82
CA ASN A 502 -12.63 -24.75 0.41
C ASN A 502 -12.39 -23.25 0.67
N VAL A 503 -12.33 -22.45 -0.39
CA VAL A 503 -12.18 -21.00 -0.31
C VAL A 503 -13.53 -20.30 -0.46
N THR A 504 -13.84 -19.39 0.46
CA THR A 504 -14.96 -18.47 0.34
C THR A 504 -14.47 -17.03 0.45
N VAL A 505 -14.84 -16.20 -0.52
CA VAL A 505 -14.71 -14.74 -0.46
C VAL A 505 -16.11 -14.16 -0.24
N ASN A 506 -16.32 -13.44 0.86
CA ASN A 506 -17.63 -12.88 1.20
C ASN A 506 -17.51 -11.45 1.75
N GLY A 507 -18.13 -10.49 1.06
CA GLY A 507 -18.08 -9.08 1.45
C GLY A 507 -16.73 -8.49 1.09
N ALA A 508 -16.55 -8.09 -0.17
CA ALA A 508 -15.31 -7.42 -0.56
C ALA A 508 -15.60 -6.17 -1.38
N THR A 509 -14.81 -5.14 -1.15
CA THR A 509 -14.83 -3.91 -1.94
C THR A 509 -13.55 -3.82 -2.73
N VAL A 510 -13.66 -3.87 -4.05
CA VAL A 510 -12.53 -3.81 -4.99
C VAL A 510 -12.63 -2.54 -5.81
N LYS A 511 -11.59 -1.71 -5.79
CA LYS A 511 -11.55 -0.42 -6.50
C LYS A 511 -10.28 -0.31 -7.32
N ASN A 512 -10.43 0.12 -8.57
CA ASN A 512 -9.34 0.50 -9.48
C ASN A 512 -8.28 -0.60 -9.67
N THR A 513 -8.72 -1.85 -9.80
CA THR A 513 -7.83 -3.00 -10.06
C THR A 513 -7.30 -2.94 -11.49
N GLY A 514 -5.98 -2.99 -11.65
CA GLY A 514 -5.30 -2.77 -12.93
C GLY A 514 -5.61 -3.82 -14.01
N THR A 515 -5.78 -5.09 -13.62
CA THR A 515 -6.11 -6.18 -14.55
C THR A 515 -7.48 -6.78 -14.26
N VAL A 516 -7.55 -7.74 -13.35
CA VAL A 516 -8.74 -8.55 -13.09
C VAL A 516 -9.11 -8.64 -11.62
N VAL A 517 -10.39 -8.78 -11.31
CA VAL A 517 -10.83 -9.00 -9.91
C VAL A 517 -10.38 -10.38 -9.43
N VAL A 518 -10.53 -11.40 -10.27
CA VAL A 518 -10.12 -12.78 -9.95
C VAL A 518 -9.16 -13.29 -11.01
N GLN A 519 -7.96 -13.68 -10.59
CA GLN A 519 -6.94 -14.37 -11.37
C GLN A 519 -6.86 -15.82 -10.89
N ALA A 520 -7.47 -16.74 -11.62
CA ALA A 520 -7.50 -18.17 -11.31
C ALA A 520 -6.61 -18.96 -12.28
N GLU A 521 -5.61 -19.61 -11.72
CA GLU A 521 -4.44 -20.16 -12.43
C GLU A 521 -4.13 -21.60 -12.06
N THR A 522 -4.88 -22.20 -11.14
CA THR A 522 -4.78 -23.63 -10.80
C THR A 522 -6.16 -24.27 -10.79
N GLN A 523 -6.22 -25.60 -10.77
CA GLN A 523 -7.47 -26.33 -10.60
C GLN A 523 -8.06 -26.13 -9.20
N GLY A 524 -9.37 -26.34 -9.05
CA GLY A 524 -10.02 -26.25 -7.74
C GLY A 524 -11.36 -25.52 -7.77
N ALA A 525 -11.70 -24.86 -6.67
CA ALA A 525 -12.93 -24.10 -6.56
C ALA A 525 -12.88 -22.99 -5.49
N ALA A 526 -13.60 -21.91 -5.75
CA ALA A 526 -13.88 -20.86 -4.77
C ALA A 526 -15.32 -20.34 -4.93
N THR A 527 -15.90 -19.90 -3.82
CA THR A 527 -17.22 -19.23 -3.82
C THR A 527 -17.08 -17.75 -3.52
N PHE A 528 -17.73 -16.91 -4.32
CA PHE A 528 -17.73 -15.46 -4.17
C PHE A 528 -19.12 -14.95 -3.83
N ARG A 529 -19.24 -14.12 -2.79
CA ARG A 529 -20.49 -13.47 -2.35
C ARG A 529 -20.25 -12.02 -2.00
N ASN A 530 -21.21 -11.16 -2.31
CA ASN A 530 -21.19 -9.75 -1.90
C ASN A 530 -19.88 -9.02 -2.26
N VAL A 531 -19.25 -9.37 -3.40
CA VAL A 531 -18.05 -8.70 -3.89
C VAL A 531 -18.46 -7.60 -4.86
N THR A 532 -18.20 -6.36 -4.49
CA THR A 532 -18.45 -5.18 -5.31
C THR A 532 -17.15 -4.68 -5.89
N ALA A 533 -17.05 -4.61 -7.21
CA ALA A 533 -15.90 -4.09 -7.93
C ALA A 533 -16.25 -2.83 -8.73
N THR A 534 -15.35 -1.85 -8.74
CA THR A 534 -15.45 -0.63 -9.55
C THR A 534 -14.09 -0.29 -10.14
N GLY A 535 -14.05 0.28 -11.34
CA GLY A 535 -12.78 0.63 -11.99
C GLY A 535 -11.92 -0.58 -12.37
N VAL A 536 -12.52 -1.71 -12.77
CA VAL A 536 -11.78 -2.90 -13.22
C VAL A 536 -11.14 -2.63 -14.58
N GLY A 537 -9.82 -2.76 -14.67
CA GLY A 537 -9.04 -2.33 -15.84
C GLY A 537 -9.23 -3.19 -17.09
N VAL A 538 -9.37 -4.51 -16.95
CA VAL A 538 -9.45 -5.44 -18.10
C VAL A 538 -10.72 -6.28 -18.07
N ALA A 539 -10.87 -7.17 -17.10
CA ALA A 539 -12.00 -8.10 -17.01
C ALA A 539 -12.30 -8.45 -15.55
N GLY A 540 -13.48 -8.96 -15.26
CA GLY A 540 -13.77 -9.48 -13.92
C GLY A 540 -12.90 -10.69 -13.58
N ILE A 541 -12.75 -11.61 -14.53
CA ILE A 541 -12.17 -12.94 -14.28
C ILE A 541 -11.14 -13.28 -15.37
N TYR A 542 -9.95 -13.71 -14.95
CA TYR A 542 -9.04 -14.55 -15.71
C TYR A 542 -9.10 -15.95 -15.11
N ASN A 543 -9.44 -16.96 -15.89
CA ASN A 543 -9.55 -18.35 -15.40
C ASN A 543 -8.91 -19.30 -16.40
N CYS A 544 -7.60 -19.47 -16.26
CA CYS A 544 -6.75 -20.21 -17.18
C CYS A 544 -5.79 -21.10 -16.37
N PRO A 545 -6.27 -22.23 -15.83
CA PRO A 545 -5.46 -23.11 -15.00
C PRO A 545 -4.24 -23.68 -15.73
N TYR A 546 -3.11 -23.74 -15.02
CA TYR A 546 -1.89 -24.39 -15.45
C TYR A 546 -1.39 -25.41 -14.40
N PRO A 547 -0.48 -26.34 -14.77
CA PRO A 547 -0.10 -26.71 -16.13
C PRO A 547 -1.30 -27.30 -16.91
N ALA A 548 -1.18 -27.38 -18.23
CA ALA A 548 -2.25 -27.95 -19.06
C ALA A 548 -2.66 -29.34 -18.55
N ASN A 549 -3.98 -29.61 -18.55
CA ASN A 549 -4.59 -30.84 -18.04
C ASN A 549 -4.56 -31.03 -16.51
N SER A 550 -4.18 -30.02 -15.72
CA SER A 550 -4.27 -30.10 -14.25
C SER A 550 -5.72 -30.16 -13.76
N GLY A 551 -6.66 -29.54 -14.49
CA GLY A 551 -8.08 -29.52 -14.17
C GLY A 551 -8.69 -28.14 -14.41
N SER A 552 -9.93 -27.93 -13.98
CA SER A 552 -10.62 -26.64 -14.07
C SER A 552 -10.70 -25.94 -12.72
N PHE A 553 -10.81 -24.62 -12.72
CA PHE A 553 -11.18 -23.85 -11.52
C PHE A 553 -12.66 -23.46 -11.57
N ALA A 554 -13.46 -23.97 -10.63
CA ALA A 554 -14.88 -23.65 -10.52
C ALA A 554 -15.10 -22.38 -9.68
N LEU A 555 -15.55 -21.31 -10.33
CA LEU A 555 -16.00 -20.08 -9.66
C LEU A 555 -17.50 -20.15 -9.43
N THR A 556 -17.91 -20.20 -8.17
CA THR A 556 -19.32 -20.20 -7.78
C THR A 556 -19.75 -18.78 -7.39
N ASP A 557 -20.67 -18.20 -8.13
CA ASP A 557 -21.37 -16.98 -7.72
C ASP A 557 -22.43 -17.36 -6.67
N GLY A 558 -22.18 -16.98 -5.42
CA GLY A 558 -23.10 -17.21 -4.31
C GLY A 558 -24.09 -16.05 -4.07
N GLY A 559 -24.15 -15.05 -4.95
CA GLY A 559 -25.06 -13.91 -4.89
C GLY A 559 -24.44 -12.62 -4.33
N GLY A 560 -24.99 -11.47 -4.75
CA GLY A 560 -24.58 -10.14 -4.28
C GLY A 560 -23.33 -9.56 -4.95
N ASN A 561 -22.76 -10.25 -5.93
CA ASN A 561 -21.60 -9.78 -6.68
C ASN A 561 -21.99 -8.71 -7.72
N SER A 562 -21.18 -7.67 -7.90
CA SER A 562 -21.44 -6.62 -8.88
C SER A 562 -20.17 -5.95 -9.42
N GLY A 563 -20.20 -5.55 -10.69
CA GLY A 563 -19.11 -4.78 -11.33
C GLY A 563 -17.94 -5.60 -11.90
N TRP A 564 -18.03 -6.93 -11.94
CA TRP A 564 -16.97 -7.82 -12.43
C TRP A 564 -17.51 -9.10 -13.11
N ASN A 565 -18.61 -9.00 -13.85
CA ASN A 565 -19.27 -10.14 -14.51
C ASN A 565 -18.70 -10.50 -15.90
N THR A 566 -17.49 -10.05 -16.22
CA THR A 566 -16.83 -10.32 -17.50
C THR A 566 -15.67 -11.29 -17.31
N THR A 567 -15.41 -12.10 -18.34
CA THR A 567 -14.31 -13.07 -18.34
C THR A 567 -13.38 -12.79 -19.49
N TRP A 568 -12.08 -12.82 -19.22
CA TRP A 568 -11.02 -12.79 -20.23
C TRP A 568 -11.09 -14.06 -21.08
N SER A 569 -11.28 -13.89 -22.40
CA SER A 569 -11.58 -14.99 -23.31
C SER A 569 -10.34 -15.69 -23.88
N ASP A 570 -9.16 -15.10 -23.78
CA ASP A 570 -7.94 -15.59 -24.44
C ASP A 570 -6.89 -16.05 -23.42
N CYS A 571 -6.96 -17.32 -23.01
CA CYS A 571 -5.96 -17.91 -22.12
C CYS A 571 -4.56 -18.07 -22.74
N SER A 572 -4.36 -17.74 -24.02
CA SER A 572 -3.03 -17.72 -24.63
C SER A 572 -2.28 -16.41 -24.39
N SER A 573 -2.96 -15.39 -23.87
CA SER A 573 -2.38 -14.09 -23.55
C SER A 573 -2.77 -13.58 -22.17
N TRP A 574 -1.92 -12.72 -21.62
CA TRP A 574 -2.08 -12.17 -20.27
C TRP A 574 -2.84 -10.85 -20.27
N PRO A 575 -3.85 -10.67 -19.40
CA PRO A 575 -4.43 -9.36 -19.12
C PRO A 575 -3.33 -8.36 -18.73
N GLN A 576 -3.07 -7.40 -19.61
CA GLN A 576 -2.10 -6.34 -19.33
C GLN A 576 -2.80 -5.20 -18.58
N PRO A 577 -2.16 -4.61 -17.55
CA PRO A 577 -2.74 -3.45 -16.89
C PRO A 577 -2.89 -2.31 -17.92
N GLY A 578 -4.14 -1.95 -18.20
CA GLY A 578 -4.47 -0.89 -19.14
C GLY A 578 -4.82 0.39 -18.40
N GLN A 579 -3.83 1.24 -18.06
CA GLN A 579 -4.04 2.63 -17.58
C GLN A 579 -5.29 2.78 -16.69
N GLY A 580 -5.42 1.93 -15.67
CA GLY A 580 -6.46 2.04 -14.65
C GLY A 580 -6.29 3.40 -14.00
N ASN A 581 -7.19 4.32 -14.31
CA ASN A 581 -7.16 5.65 -13.76
C ASN A 581 -7.32 5.53 -12.24
N PRO A 582 -6.41 6.06 -11.40
CA PRO A 582 -6.83 6.49 -10.06
C PRO A 582 -8.06 7.39 -10.23
N ASP A 583 -8.95 7.48 -9.24
CA ASP A 583 -10.15 8.34 -9.31
C ASP A 583 -9.86 9.64 -10.08
N PRO A 584 -10.73 10.03 -11.04
CA PRO A 584 -10.37 10.99 -12.07
C PRO A 584 -9.85 12.27 -11.43
N ASP A 585 -8.54 12.50 -11.54
CA ASP A 585 -7.99 13.84 -11.39
C ASP A 585 -8.80 14.70 -12.38
N PRO A 586 -9.60 15.67 -11.88
CA PRO A 586 -10.41 16.52 -12.74
C PRO A 586 -9.58 17.31 -13.76
N ASN A 587 -8.25 17.39 -13.55
CA ASN A 587 -7.26 18.03 -14.42
C ASN A 587 -6.46 17.05 -15.28
N ARG A 588 -6.83 15.77 -15.34
CA ARG A 588 -6.17 14.80 -16.24
C ARG A 588 -6.56 15.06 -17.68
N ASN A 589 -5.57 15.30 -18.54
CA ASN A 589 -5.76 15.33 -19.99
C ASN A 589 -6.06 13.90 -20.50
N LEU A 590 -7.31 13.65 -20.88
CA LEU A 590 -7.80 12.35 -21.39
C LEU A 590 -7.23 11.96 -22.74
N ALA A 591 -6.73 12.94 -23.51
CA ALA A 591 -6.18 12.75 -24.84
C ALA A 591 -4.66 12.50 -24.84
N LYS A 592 -3.93 12.82 -23.75
CA LYS A 592 -2.46 12.67 -23.70
C LYS A 592 -2.03 11.23 -23.94
N GLY A 593 -1.12 11.02 -24.88
CA GLY A 593 -0.58 9.72 -25.28
C GLY A 593 -1.56 8.81 -26.03
N ARG A 594 -2.75 9.30 -26.37
CA ARG A 594 -3.78 8.49 -27.04
C ARG A 594 -3.50 8.33 -28.54
N PRO A 595 -3.92 7.23 -29.18
CA PRO A 595 -3.84 7.10 -30.62
C PRO A 595 -4.60 8.23 -31.34
N ALA A 596 -3.89 8.94 -32.23
CA ALA A 596 -4.45 10.01 -33.04
C ALA A 596 -4.29 9.69 -34.54
N THR A 597 -5.34 9.94 -35.30
CA THR A 597 -5.38 9.80 -36.76
C THR A 597 -5.84 11.11 -37.40
N ALA A 598 -5.47 11.36 -38.64
CA ALA A 598 -5.88 12.56 -39.36
C ALA A 598 -6.21 12.27 -40.82
N THR A 599 -6.93 13.19 -41.46
CA THR A 599 -7.18 13.16 -42.92
C THR A 599 -5.89 13.24 -43.74
N GLY A 600 -4.82 13.79 -43.14
CA GLY A 600 -3.46 13.80 -43.69
C GLY A 600 -2.49 14.51 -42.74
N SER A 601 -1.21 14.44 -43.07
CA SER A 601 -0.16 15.22 -42.41
C SER A 601 0.89 15.69 -43.40
N GLN A 602 1.61 16.77 -43.06
CA GLN A 602 2.79 17.23 -43.79
C GLN A 602 4.07 16.75 -43.13
N ASP A 603 4.97 16.16 -43.93
CA ASP A 603 6.32 15.76 -43.53
C ASP A 603 6.34 15.00 -42.18
N VAL A 604 7.12 15.47 -41.20
CA VAL A 604 7.26 14.88 -39.86
C VAL A 604 6.18 15.33 -38.88
N TYR A 605 5.20 16.16 -39.28
CA TYR A 605 4.17 16.74 -38.40
C TYR A 605 2.95 15.82 -38.27
N THR A 606 3.18 14.61 -37.75
CA THR A 606 2.20 13.52 -37.66
C THR A 606 1.12 13.79 -36.59
N PRO A 607 -0.09 13.19 -36.70
CA PRO A 607 -1.20 13.45 -35.76
C PRO A 607 -0.89 13.11 -34.30
N GLY A 608 0.02 12.17 -34.03
CA GLY A 608 0.43 11.83 -32.67
C GLY A 608 1.10 12.99 -31.92
N LYS A 609 1.66 13.97 -32.65
CA LYS A 609 2.26 15.17 -32.07
C LYS A 609 1.27 16.14 -31.46
N ALA A 610 -0.03 15.99 -31.75
CA ALA A 610 -1.07 16.82 -31.15
C ALA A 610 -1.52 16.31 -29.77
N VAL A 611 -0.93 15.22 -29.28
CA VAL A 611 -1.33 14.56 -28.02
C VAL A 611 -0.12 14.03 -27.24
N ASP A 612 1.10 14.44 -27.59
CA ASP A 612 2.34 13.92 -26.98
C ASP A 612 2.67 14.61 -25.64
N GLY A 613 2.02 15.73 -25.33
CA GLY A 613 2.25 16.53 -24.14
C GLY A 613 3.39 17.54 -24.29
N ASP A 614 3.91 17.76 -25.50
CA ASP A 614 4.93 18.75 -25.81
C ASP A 614 4.34 19.89 -26.67
N ALA A 615 4.10 21.04 -26.02
CA ALA A 615 3.56 22.21 -26.70
C ALA A 615 4.46 22.78 -27.82
N ASN A 616 5.73 22.36 -27.97
CA ASN A 616 6.62 22.82 -29.04
C ASN A 616 6.58 21.92 -30.29
N SER A 617 6.05 20.71 -30.12
CA SER A 617 5.72 19.75 -31.17
C SER A 617 4.36 20.11 -31.79
N TYR A 618 4.06 19.66 -33.02
CA TYR A 618 2.74 19.89 -33.62
C TYR A 618 2.39 18.91 -34.75
N TRP A 619 1.09 18.69 -34.90
CA TRP A 619 0.48 18.15 -36.12
C TRP A 619 0.18 19.27 -37.11
N GLU A 620 0.43 19.02 -38.39
CA GLU A 620 0.02 19.87 -39.51
C GLU A 620 -0.64 19.03 -40.60
N SER A 621 -1.84 19.42 -41.01
CA SER A 621 -2.57 18.76 -42.11
C SER A 621 -2.00 19.09 -43.48
N ALA A 622 -2.52 18.47 -44.55
CA ALA A 622 -2.17 18.85 -45.90
C ALA A 622 -2.51 20.33 -46.22
N ASN A 623 -1.58 21.05 -46.87
CA ASN A 623 -1.75 22.45 -47.26
C ASN A 623 -2.84 22.63 -48.32
N ASN A 624 -3.62 23.72 -48.20
CA ASN A 624 -4.70 24.13 -49.10
C ASN A 624 -5.80 23.07 -49.30
N ALA A 625 -6.01 22.20 -48.31
CA ALA A 625 -6.88 21.03 -48.43
C ALA A 625 -8.04 21.01 -47.42
N PHE A 626 -8.46 22.16 -46.89
CA PHE A 626 -9.60 22.21 -45.96
C PHE A 626 -10.91 21.66 -46.61
N PRO A 627 -11.78 20.96 -45.85
CA PRO A 627 -11.65 20.65 -44.43
C PRO A 627 -10.63 19.54 -44.14
N GLN A 628 -9.95 19.67 -43.01
CA GLN A 628 -9.02 18.65 -42.51
C GLN A 628 -9.46 18.24 -41.09
N SER A 629 -9.31 16.96 -40.76
CA SER A 629 -9.74 16.45 -39.45
C SER A 629 -8.61 15.73 -38.73
N LEU A 630 -8.59 15.90 -37.40
CA LEU A 630 -7.80 15.13 -36.44
C LEU A 630 -8.76 14.38 -35.53
N THR A 631 -8.56 13.08 -35.36
CA THR A 631 -9.38 12.20 -34.52
C THR A 631 -8.51 11.55 -33.46
N VAL A 632 -8.86 11.71 -32.19
CA VAL A 632 -8.21 11.05 -31.04
C VAL A 632 -9.13 9.95 -30.51
N ASP A 633 -8.61 8.73 -30.39
CA ASP A 633 -9.30 7.62 -29.70
C ASP A 633 -8.97 7.66 -28.20
N LEU A 634 -9.93 8.08 -27.38
CA LEU A 634 -9.80 8.15 -25.92
C LEU A 634 -9.75 6.76 -25.24
N GLY A 635 -9.81 5.67 -26.03
CA GLY A 635 -9.72 4.27 -25.60
C GLY A 635 -11.05 3.68 -25.10
N SER A 636 -11.91 4.51 -24.52
CA SER A 636 -13.27 4.15 -24.09
C SER A 636 -14.17 5.37 -24.11
N SER A 637 -15.48 5.19 -23.89
CA SER A 637 -16.40 6.32 -23.82
C SER A 637 -16.11 7.17 -22.58
N GLN A 638 -15.80 8.45 -22.79
CA GLN A 638 -15.43 9.40 -21.76
C GLN A 638 -16.43 10.56 -21.68
N SER A 639 -16.73 10.98 -20.46
CA SER A 639 -17.37 12.28 -20.22
C SER A 639 -16.37 13.39 -20.46
N VAL A 640 -16.57 14.17 -21.53
CA VAL A 640 -15.72 15.34 -21.84
C VAL A 640 -16.55 16.60 -21.61
N ARG A 641 -15.97 17.59 -20.92
CA ARG A 641 -16.63 18.87 -20.60
C ARG A 641 -15.91 20.06 -21.22
N ARG A 642 -14.62 19.92 -21.48
CA ARG A 642 -13.79 20.98 -22.06
C ARG A 642 -12.66 20.40 -22.90
N LEU A 643 -12.32 21.10 -23.97
CA LEU A 643 -11.07 20.92 -24.69
C LEU A 643 -10.14 22.12 -24.47
N VAL A 644 -8.84 21.87 -24.46
CA VAL A 644 -7.82 22.90 -24.58
C VAL A 644 -7.04 22.62 -25.85
N LEU A 645 -7.12 23.53 -26.80
CA LEU A 645 -6.40 23.43 -28.06
C LEU A 645 -5.24 24.40 -28.03
N LYS A 646 -4.06 23.96 -28.46
CA LYS A 646 -2.85 24.77 -28.46
C LYS A 646 -2.21 24.83 -29.84
N LEU A 647 -1.46 25.91 -30.06
CA LEU A 647 -0.39 26.01 -31.05
C LEU A 647 0.93 26.24 -30.31
N PRO A 648 2.10 26.03 -30.94
CA PRO A 648 3.34 26.28 -30.26
C PRO A 648 3.45 27.70 -29.69
N PRO A 649 3.92 27.86 -28.44
CA PRO A 649 3.84 29.12 -27.72
C PRO A 649 4.79 30.19 -28.25
N SER A 650 5.73 29.81 -29.12
CA SER A 650 6.67 30.74 -29.76
C SER A 650 5.94 31.86 -30.50
N SER A 651 6.38 33.10 -30.27
CA SER A 651 5.85 34.29 -30.95
C SER A 651 6.00 34.22 -32.47
N ALA A 652 6.90 33.39 -33.00
CA ALA A 652 7.05 33.13 -34.43
C ALA A 652 5.79 32.55 -35.09
N TRP A 653 4.89 31.92 -34.32
CA TRP A 653 3.61 31.46 -34.83
C TRP A 653 2.62 32.61 -35.06
N GLY A 654 2.77 33.75 -34.41
CA GLY A 654 1.86 34.89 -34.58
C GLY A 654 0.40 34.58 -34.21
N ALA A 655 -0.41 35.63 -34.07
CA ALA A 655 -1.82 35.47 -33.77
C ALA A 655 -2.59 35.00 -35.02
N ARG A 656 -3.46 33.99 -34.86
CA ARG A 656 -4.24 33.41 -35.96
C ARG A 656 -5.55 32.83 -35.47
N THR A 657 -6.53 32.71 -36.36
CA THR A 657 -7.82 32.08 -36.05
C THR A 657 -7.95 30.80 -36.84
N GLN A 658 -8.24 29.68 -36.16
CA GLN A 658 -8.67 28.44 -36.82
C GLN A 658 -10.17 28.23 -36.63
N THR A 659 -10.89 27.92 -37.71
CA THR A 659 -12.32 27.59 -37.66
C THR A 659 -12.48 26.10 -37.40
N VAL A 660 -12.91 25.73 -36.20
CA VAL A 660 -12.94 24.35 -35.69
C VAL A 660 -14.37 23.95 -35.33
N ALA A 661 -14.80 22.76 -35.77
CA ALA A 661 -15.95 22.04 -35.24
C ALA A 661 -15.49 20.84 -34.42
N VAL A 662 -16.20 20.52 -33.33
CA VAL A 662 -15.94 19.34 -32.49
C VAL A 662 -17.02 18.30 -32.75
N LEU A 663 -16.59 17.09 -33.11
CA LEU A 663 -17.46 15.95 -33.34
C LEU A 663 -17.09 14.81 -32.38
N GLY A 664 -18.08 13.98 -32.05
CA GLY A 664 -17.92 12.83 -31.18
C GLY A 664 -18.48 11.56 -31.82
N SER A 665 -17.87 10.42 -31.52
CA SER A 665 -18.38 9.10 -31.88
C SER A 665 -18.11 8.08 -30.78
N GLY A 666 -18.99 7.10 -30.65
CA GLY A 666 -18.77 5.92 -29.80
C GLY A 666 -18.04 4.78 -30.52
N ASP A 667 -18.17 4.70 -31.84
CA ASP A 667 -17.73 3.56 -32.66
C ASP A 667 -16.60 3.88 -33.65
N GLY A 668 -16.27 5.17 -33.80
CA GLY A 668 -15.18 5.64 -34.66
C GLY A 668 -15.57 5.79 -36.13
N SER A 669 -16.82 5.48 -36.48
CA SER A 669 -17.37 5.51 -37.84
C SER A 669 -18.50 6.54 -38.01
N THR A 670 -19.44 6.61 -37.07
CA THR A 670 -20.59 7.54 -37.10
C THR A 670 -20.32 8.70 -36.17
N TYR A 671 -20.22 9.92 -36.71
CA TYR A 671 -19.91 11.12 -35.93
C TYR A 671 -21.10 12.06 -35.83
N THR A 672 -21.34 12.58 -34.63
CA THR A 672 -22.29 13.66 -34.36
C THR A 672 -21.55 14.93 -34.01
N THR A 673 -22.14 16.09 -34.34
CA THR A 673 -21.56 17.38 -33.94
C THR A 673 -21.82 17.62 -32.46
N VAL A 674 -20.74 17.83 -31.71
CA VAL A 674 -20.75 18.13 -30.26
C VAL A 674 -20.67 19.64 -30.03
N ALA A 675 -19.81 20.32 -30.78
CA ALA A 675 -19.76 21.78 -30.84
C ALA A 675 -19.66 22.21 -32.31
N GLY A 676 -20.52 23.16 -32.72
CA GLY A 676 -20.57 23.66 -34.09
C GLY A 676 -19.28 24.37 -34.50
N ALA A 677 -19.10 24.57 -35.82
CA ALA A 677 -17.93 25.26 -36.34
C ALA A 677 -17.85 26.71 -35.82
N GLN A 678 -16.74 27.04 -35.16
CA GLN A 678 -16.47 28.37 -34.63
C GLN A 678 -15.00 28.75 -34.86
N GLY A 679 -14.74 30.04 -35.11
CA GLY A 679 -13.38 30.58 -35.15
C GLY A 679 -12.78 30.71 -33.75
N TYR A 680 -11.67 30.04 -33.48
CA TYR A 680 -10.88 30.16 -32.26
C TYR A 680 -9.58 30.89 -32.53
N ARG A 681 -9.38 32.03 -31.85
CA ARG A 681 -8.21 32.87 -32.01
C ARG A 681 -7.10 32.43 -31.05
N PHE A 682 -6.01 31.93 -31.62
CA PHE A 682 -4.76 31.65 -30.96
C PHE A 682 -3.90 32.91 -30.98
N ASP A 683 -3.40 33.33 -29.81
CA ASP A 683 -2.51 34.47 -29.68
C ASP A 683 -1.30 34.10 -28.83
N PRO A 684 -0.06 34.27 -29.31
CA PRO A 684 1.13 34.00 -28.50
C PRO A 684 1.17 34.87 -27.23
N ALA A 685 0.52 36.04 -27.21
CA ALA A 685 0.39 36.87 -26.00
C ALA A 685 -0.43 36.19 -24.88
N THR A 686 -1.29 35.22 -25.22
CA THR A 686 -2.05 34.40 -24.28
C THR A 686 -1.61 32.94 -24.32
N GLY A 687 -0.37 32.67 -24.75
CA GLY A 687 0.22 31.33 -24.79
C GLY A 687 -0.29 30.44 -25.91
N ASN A 688 -0.86 31.01 -26.99
CA ASN A 688 -1.39 30.27 -28.14
C ASN A 688 -2.33 29.13 -27.72
N THR A 689 -3.20 29.41 -26.77
CA THR A 689 -4.10 28.43 -26.16
C THR A 689 -5.54 28.92 -26.23
N VAL A 690 -6.46 28.03 -26.62
CA VAL A 690 -7.90 28.31 -26.64
C VAL A 690 -8.64 27.20 -25.92
N THR A 691 -9.74 27.57 -25.27
CA THR A 691 -10.60 26.65 -24.54
C THR A 691 -11.93 26.49 -25.27
N VAL A 692 -12.39 25.25 -25.42
CA VAL A 692 -13.68 24.90 -26.03
C VAL A 692 -14.53 24.17 -24.99
N ASN A 693 -15.58 24.82 -24.51
CA ASN A 693 -16.52 24.19 -23.58
C ASN A 693 -17.50 23.31 -24.34
N LEU A 694 -17.72 22.08 -23.87
CA LEU A 694 -18.61 21.11 -24.48
C LEU A 694 -19.90 20.97 -23.65
N PRO A 695 -21.02 20.58 -24.28
CA PRO A 695 -22.27 20.30 -23.55
C PRO A 695 -22.06 19.28 -22.42
N SER A 696 -22.74 19.46 -21.28
CA SER A 696 -22.60 18.59 -20.10
C SER A 696 -22.98 17.12 -20.34
N GLY A 697 -23.80 16.84 -21.37
CA GLY A 697 -24.16 15.49 -21.79
C GLY A 697 -23.17 14.82 -22.74
N THR A 698 -22.03 15.46 -23.05
CA THR A 698 -21.06 14.92 -24.00
C THR A 698 -20.41 13.66 -23.44
N ASN A 699 -20.60 12.55 -24.16
CA ASN A 699 -19.96 11.27 -23.90
C ASN A 699 -19.51 10.67 -25.23
N LEU A 700 -18.21 10.47 -25.40
CA LEU A 700 -17.61 10.01 -26.67
C LEU A 700 -16.34 9.20 -26.41
N ARG A 701 -16.03 8.26 -27.32
CA ARG A 701 -14.73 7.59 -27.36
C ARG A 701 -13.80 8.27 -28.36
N TYR A 702 -14.31 8.60 -29.54
CA TYR A 702 -13.55 9.22 -30.60
C TYR A 702 -13.88 10.70 -30.66
N LEU A 703 -12.89 11.53 -30.33
CA LEU A 703 -12.97 12.98 -30.41
C LEU A 703 -12.42 13.43 -31.76
N ARG A 704 -13.22 14.11 -32.59
CA ARG A 704 -12.78 14.61 -33.89
C ARG A 704 -12.87 16.13 -33.95
N LEU A 705 -11.75 16.79 -34.24
CA LEU A 705 -11.72 18.19 -34.64
C LEU A 705 -11.76 18.26 -36.16
N THR A 706 -12.68 19.05 -36.71
CA THR A 706 -12.71 19.35 -38.15
C THR A 706 -12.45 20.83 -38.36
N VAL A 707 -11.37 21.13 -39.06
CA VAL A 707 -10.90 22.50 -39.30
C VAL A 707 -11.21 22.89 -40.74
N THR A 708 -11.90 24.02 -40.92
CA THR A 708 -12.33 24.53 -42.24
C THR A 708 -11.58 25.78 -42.68
N GLY A 709 -10.74 26.35 -41.82
CA GLY A 709 -9.89 27.49 -42.17
C GLY A 709 -8.89 27.83 -41.08
N ASN A 710 -7.79 28.44 -41.47
CA ASN A 710 -6.75 28.97 -40.59
C ASN A 710 -6.21 30.26 -41.22
N THR A 711 -6.24 31.38 -40.50
CA THR A 711 -5.83 32.68 -41.05
C THR A 711 -4.31 32.87 -41.08
N GLY A 712 -3.55 32.05 -40.36
CA GLY A 712 -2.09 32.18 -40.24
C GLY A 712 -1.29 31.21 -41.10
N TRP A 713 -1.91 30.13 -41.60
CA TRP A 713 -1.27 29.10 -42.42
C TRP A 713 -2.32 28.34 -43.23
N PRO A 714 -2.03 27.84 -44.46
CA PRO A 714 -3.01 27.13 -45.28
C PRO A 714 -3.26 25.67 -44.84
N ALA A 715 -3.09 25.32 -43.57
CA ALA A 715 -3.37 23.99 -43.02
C ALA A 715 -3.92 24.06 -41.59
N ALA A 716 -4.55 22.97 -41.15
CA ALA A 716 -4.95 22.76 -39.76
C ALA A 716 -3.71 22.41 -38.94
N GLN A 717 -3.56 23.05 -37.79
CA GLN A 717 -2.39 22.83 -36.93
C GLN A 717 -2.81 22.73 -35.46
N PHE A 718 -2.23 21.80 -34.72
CA PHE A 718 -2.38 21.75 -33.26
C PHE A 718 -1.07 21.23 -32.66
N SER A 719 -0.54 21.94 -31.65
CA SER A 719 0.51 21.40 -30.80
C SER A 719 -0.05 20.48 -29.72
N GLU A 720 -1.19 20.83 -29.16
CA GLU A 720 -1.90 19.97 -28.22
C GLU A 720 -3.41 20.04 -28.45
N VAL A 721 -4.05 18.89 -28.30
CA VAL A 721 -5.48 18.70 -28.18
C VAL A 721 -5.71 17.98 -26.86
N GLU A 722 -6.05 18.76 -25.84
CA GLU A 722 -6.30 18.25 -24.50
C GLU A 722 -7.80 18.12 -24.26
N ALA A 723 -8.22 17.06 -23.58
CA ALA A 723 -9.62 16.81 -23.25
C ALA A 723 -9.79 16.57 -21.74
N TYR A 724 -10.79 17.20 -21.13
CA TYR A 724 -10.97 17.17 -19.67
C TYR A 724 -12.40 16.81 -19.29
N ALA A 725 -12.55 16.14 -18.14
CA ALA A 725 -13.84 15.77 -17.56
C ALA A 725 -14.51 16.90 -16.77
N THR A 726 -13.83 18.05 -16.62
CA THR A 726 -14.35 19.25 -15.93
C THR A 726 -14.48 20.45 -16.86
N PRO A 727 -15.41 21.40 -16.56
CA PRO A 727 -15.70 22.55 -17.40
C PRO A 727 -14.58 23.58 -17.57
#